data_AF-A0A928XBL6-F1
#
_entry.id   AF-A0A928XBL6-F1
#
_cell.length_a   1.000
_cell.length_b   1.000
_cell.length_c   1.000
_cell.angle_alpha   90.00
_cell.angle_beta   90.00
_cell.angle_gamma   90.00
#
_symmetry.space_group_name_H-M   'P 1'
#
loop_
_entity.id
_entity.type
_entity.pdbx_description
1 polymer ?
#
loop_
_entity_poly.entity_id
_entity_poly.type
_entity_poly.pdbx_seq_one_letter_code
_entity_poly.pdbx_strand_id
1 'polypeptide(L)'
;MTQPSGVAQAVGGPPFFILACGRSGTTLLRSMLTCHRAIAVPRASHFIIELHEEFGDAPLTDVSRRRSAIERLLEHERVIEFGVPRDDLARRLDALPAPTAADLCRACFEAYAAQQGKARWGDKTTTHGPHTTTLARLFPDALFIHLVRDPRDVALSLVRTEFQRDLLSAAITWRATVAAIERGLSRMTSRRSMRIRYEDLVSDPPRVLTRICDFLGESFDPAMLEYHRQAEALLAPQEKPIHRHLSRPPAKDQLEKWRGELAPEPLRMIETAAGRFLHAFGYERASRGRMTPKVMAGFVRSGGKRWASKTLRRLRRAPIPGRTVIAPRVRRFLDFAHPARLASVFTRPHDDVDPRKHLEEALNWLCRAQDAGSDDGVARSAKIGRRCFDLSYPETTGYIIPTMFDAAKRLGRPEYAARAVRMGRWEIEIQMPSGAVRGGTGRWHPRPAVFNTGQVMLGWNRLFEETGDRVFLDAAIRAANWLGSIQEPDGNWVRGHSAHAAVPAPTYNLRVAWPLAQTGQLCGDDRHVEAARRYARFALTRQKHNGWFDQCCLTDARRPLTHTLVYATRGALEFGLLLNDGAAIAAATRAARAMTDCIRPDGFLPGRLDEHWRPAVRWCCLTGSMQLAIVLWKLYRRETDDRFRNAAQRLTEYVLRRHDIASADPTIRGGLYGSWPIHGGYGSFEVLNWATKFLVDALLEAEADRAGG
;
A
#
# COMPACT_ATOMS: atom_id res chain seq x y z
N MET A 1 -50.57 -1.08 36.98
CA MET A 1 -49.93 -2.18 36.22
C MET A 1 -48.44 -1.91 36.15
N THR A 2 -47.71 -2.50 37.08
CA THR A 2 -46.25 -2.45 37.23
C THR A 2 -45.59 -3.37 36.21
N GLN A 3 -44.81 -2.80 35.29
CA GLN A 3 -43.89 -3.55 34.43
C GLN A 3 -42.71 -4.07 35.29
N PRO A 4 -42.29 -5.33 35.15
CA PRO A 4 -41.30 -5.92 36.04
C PRO A 4 -39.91 -5.35 35.75
N SER A 5 -39.38 -4.63 36.74
CA SER A 5 -37.96 -4.35 36.93
C SER A 5 -37.20 -5.64 37.21
N GLY A 6 -36.37 -6.09 36.28
CA GLY A 6 -35.52 -7.27 36.52
C GLY A 6 -34.94 -7.91 35.27
N VAL A 7 -34.10 -7.19 34.52
CA VAL A 7 -33.04 -7.85 33.75
C VAL A 7 -31.73 -7.32 34.31
N ALA A 8 -31.14 -8.09 35.24
CA ALA A 8 -29.74 -7.91 35.56
C ALA A 8 -28.97 -7.96 34.23
N GLN A 9 -28.27 -6.89 33.87
CA GLN A 9 -27.35 -6.90 32.74
C GLN A 9 -26.35 -8.03 33.00
N ALA A 10 -26.47 -9.13 32.26
CA ALA A 10 -25.50 -10.21 32.31
C ALA A 10 -24.15 -9.61 31.96
N VAL A 11 -23.23 -9.57 32.93
CA VAL A 11 -21.84 -9.17 32.70
C VAL A 11 -21.29 -10.09 31.61
N GLY A 12 -21.00 -9.52 30.45
CA GLY A 12 -20.47 -10.28 29.32
C GLY A 12 -19.20 -11.01 29.72
N GLY A 13 -19.08 -12.28 29.33
CA GLY A 13 -17.84 -13.04 29.55
C GLY A 13 -16.67 -12.46 28.74
N PRO A 14 -15.44 -12.94 28.97
CA PRO A 14 -14.24 -12.39 28.34
C PRO A 14 -14.33 -12.38 26.81
N PRO A 15 -13.72 -11.39 26.14
CA PRO A 15 -13.71 -11.33 24.68
C PRO A 15 -12.90 -12.49 24.11
N PHE A 16 -13.12 -12.81 22.83
CA PHE A 16 -12.38 -13.88 22.19
C PHE A 16 -11.89 -13.53 20.79
N PHE A 17 -10.77 -14.12 20.39
CA PHE A 17 -10.16 -13.94 19.07
C PHE A 17 -10.10 -15.27 18.32
N ILE A 18 -10.69 -15.29 17.12
CA ILE A 18 -10.55 -16.40 16.17
C ILE A 18 -9.33 -16.12 15.31
N LEU A 19 -8.27 -16.90 15.53
CA LEU A 19 -7.01 -16.81 14.82
C LEU A 19 -6.94 -17.91 13.76
N ALA A 20 -6.68 -17.54 12.51
CA ALA A 20 -6.49 -18.50 11.42
C ALA A 20 -5.72 -17.88 10.26
N CYS A 21 -5.23 -18.73 9.36
CA CYS A 21 -4.88 -18.27 8.02
C CYS A 21 -6.16 -17.85 7.24
N GLY A 22 -6.03 -16.86 6.34
CA GLY A 22 -7.10 -16.53 5.40
C GLY A 22 -7.61 -17.78 4.68
N ARG A 23 -8.93 -17.83 4.41
CA ARG A 23 -9.62 -18.97 3.77
C ARG A 23 -9.68 -20.28 4.58
N SER A 24 -9.31 -20.27 5.86
CA SER A 24 -9.47 -21.43 6.76
C SER A 24 -10.88 -21.62 7.32
N GLY A 25 -11.89 -20.88 6.82
CA GLY A 25 -13.28 -21.00 7.27
C GLY A 25 -13.70 -20.05 8.40
N THR A 26 -12.92 -18.99 8.68
CA THR A 26 -13.26 -18.02 9.76
C THR A 26 -14.60 -17.33 9.53
N THR A 27 -15.00 -17.09 8.28
CA THR A 27 -16.32 -16.52 7.96
C THR A 27 -17.45 -17.49 8.31
N LEU A 28 -17.30 -18.80 8.05
CA LEU A 28 -18.29 -19.81 8.45
C LEU A 28 -18.47 -19.82 9.96
N LEU A 29 -17.37 -19.95 10.70
CA LEU A 29 -17.41 -19.98 12.16
C LEU A 29 -18.00 -18.68 12.74
N ARG A 30 -17.63 -17.53 12.18
CA ARG A 30 -18.21 -16.23 12.55
C ARG A 30 -19.71 -16.21 12.33
N SER A 31 -20.19 -16.69 11.18
CA SER A 31 -21.63 -16.73 10.87
C SER A 31 -22.40 -17.64 11.82
N MET A 32 -21.83 -18.77 12.24
CA MET A 32 -22.44 -19.63 13.26
C MET A 32 -22.47 -18.95 14.63
N LEU A 33 -21.33 -18.42 15.09
CA LEU A 33 -21.21 -17.80 16.42
C LEU A 33 -22.06 -16.55 16.57
N THR A 34 -22.16 -15.73 15.53
CA THR A 34 -22.97 -14.51 15.59
C THR A 34 -24.48 -14.78 15.54
N CYS A 35 -24.93 -16.02 15.33
CA CYS A 35 -26.34 -16.41 15.50
C CYS A 35 -26.67 -16.85 16.93
N HIS A 36 -25.66 -17.09 17.78
CA HIS A 36 -25.86 -17.36 19.20
C HIS A 36 -26.44 -16.13 19.92
N ARG A 37 -27.41 -16.32 20.82
CA ARG A 37 -28.09 -15.23 21.54
C ARG A 37 -27.17 -14.24 22.28
N ALA A 38 -26.07 -14.71 22.85
CA ALA A 38 -25.17 -13.88 23.67
C ALA A 38 -23.92 -13.36 22.94
N ILE A 39 -23.62 -13.84 21.72
CA ILE A 39 -22.32 -13.60 21.05
C ILE A 39 -22.49 -12.73 19.80
N ALA A 40 -21.77 -11.61 19.76
CA ALA A 40 -21.62 -10.77 18.59
C ALA A 40 -20.19 -10.89 18.05
N VAL A 41 -20.06 -11.28 16.78
CA VAL A 41 -18.77 -11.25 16.08
C VAL A 41 -18.98 -10.42 14.82
N PRO A 42 -18.44 -9.19 14.74
CA PRO A 42 -18.55 -8.41 13.53
C PRO A 42 -17.75 -9.03 12.38
N ARG A 43 -17.81 -8.38 11.22
CA ARG A 43 -16.84 -8.62 10.15
C ARG A 43 -15.43 -8.23 10.63
N ALA A 44 -14.41 -8.61 9.86
CA ALA A 44 -13.02 -8.36 10.24
C ALA A 44 -12.79 -6.87 10.54
N SER A 45 -12.26 -6.57 11.73
CA SER A 45 -12.19 -5.22 12.29
C SER A 45 -10.98 -4.42 11.82
N HIS A 46 -9.81 -5.04 11.72
CA HIS A 46 -8.51 -4.46 11.32
C HIS A 46 -7.95 -3.33 12.20
N PHE A 47 -8.78 -2.58 12.94
CA PHE A 47 -8.37 -1.37 13.65
C PHE A 47 -7.56 -1.59 14.94
N ILE A 48 -7.62 -2.76 15.60
CA ILE A 48 -6.96 -3.00 16.90
C ILE A 48 -5.46 -2.75 16.83
N ILE A 49 -4.80 -3.34 15.83
CA ILE A 49 -3.34 -3.24 15.68
C ILE A 49 -2.95 -1.85 15.15
N GLU A 50 -3.75 -1.27 14.25
CA GLU A 50 -3.51 0.08 13.72
C GLU A 50 -3.53 1.13 14.83
N LEU A 51 -4.57 1.12 15.66
CA LEU A 51 -4.69 2.05 16.79
C LEU A 51 -3.60 1.84 17.83
N HIS A 52 -3.20 0.60 18.10
CA HIS A 52 -2.09 0.33 19.00
C HIS A 52 -0.75 0.82 18.42
N GLU A 53 -0.51 0.68 17.12
CA GLU A 53 0.71 1.19 16.47
C GLU A 53 0.76 2.73 16.47
N GLU A 54 -0.39 3.39 16.37
CA GLU A 54 -0.51 4.85 16.34
C GLU A 54 -0.44 5.49 17.74
N PHE A 55 -1.22 4.97 18.70
CA PHE A 55 -1.37 5.58 20.03
C PHE A 55 -0.54 4.91 21.12
N GLY A 56 0.03 3.73 20.86
CA GLY A 56 0.87 2.98 21.79
C GLY A 56 0.10 2.41 22.99
N ASP A 57 0.82 2.22 24.11
CA ASP A 57 0.27 1.79 25.40
C ASP A 57 0.02 2.97 26.36
N ALA A 58 0.31 4.20 25.92
CA ALA A 58 0.16 5.39 26.75
C ALA A 58 -1.32 5.68 27.03
N PRO A 59 -1.69 6.05 28.27
CA PRO A 59 -3.06 6.44 28.58
C PRO A 59 -3.55 7.61 27.73
N LEU A 60 -4.83 7.56 27.38
CA LEU A 60 -5.64 8.61 26.74
C LEU A 60 -6.26 9.52 27.81
N THR A 61 -5.47 9.93 28.80
CA THR A 61 -5.91 10.84 29.88
C THR A 61 -6.02 12.29 29.38
N ASP A 62 -5.17 12.68 28.43
CA ASP A 62 -5.28 13.97 27.74
C ASP A 62 -6.53 14.00 26.85
N VAL A 63 -7.36 15.03 27.02
CA VAL A 63 -8.66 15.18 26.33
C VAL A 63 -8.48 15.28 24.81
N SER A 64 -7.46 15.98 24.34
CA SER A 64 -7.18 16.15 22.91
C SER A 64 -6.72 14.84 22.28
N ARG A 65 -5.83 14.10 22.94
CA ARG A 65 -5.37 12.77 22.52
C ARG A 65 -6.51 11.77 22.50
N ARG A 66 -7.37 11.76 23.52
CA ARG A 66 -8.56 10.90 23.59
C ARG A 66 -9.52 11.20 22.44
N ARG A 67 -9.81 12.48 22.21
CA ARG A 67 -10.65 12.93 21.09
C ARG A 67 -10.09 12.46 19.75
N SER A 68 -8.79 12.66 19.53
CA SER A 68 -8.11 12.22 18.31
C SER A 68 -8.17 10.70 18.12
N ALA A 69 -8.01 9.91 19.18
CA ALA A 69 -8.13 8.45 19.12
C ALA A 69 -9.56 8.01 18.77
N ILE A 70 -10.57 8.62 19.38
CA ILE A 70 -12.00 8.35 19.08
C ILE A 70 -12.30 8.69 17.61
N GLU A 71 -11.88 9.87 17.14
CA GLU A 71 -12.09 10.31 15.76
C GLU A 71 -11.39 9.36 14.78
N ARG A 72 -10.14 9.00 15.06
CA ARG A 72 -9.37 8.05 14.25
C ARG A 72 -10.02 6.67 14.15
N LEU A 73 -10.62 6.17 15.24
CA LEU A 73 -11.39 4.93 15.25
C LEU A 73 -12.69 5.09 14.43
N LEU A 74 -13.46 6.15 14.66
CA LEU A 74 -14.75 6.38 13.98
C LEU A 74 -14.58 6.61 12.46
N GLU A 75 -13.44 7.14 12.03
CA GLU A 75 -13.07 7.26 10.61
C GLU A 75 -12.68 5.91 9.96
N HIS A 76 -12.47 4.85 10.75
CA HIS A 76 -12.08 3.56 10.21
C HIS A 76 -13.27 2.89 9.51
N GLU A 77 -13.08 2.45 8.26
CA GLU A 77 -14.17 1.92 7.40
C GLU A 77 -15.02 0.84 8.09
N ARG A 78 -14.39 -0.07 8.84
CA ARG A 78 -15.07 -1.15 9.55
C ARG A 78 -15.91 -0.66 10.71
N VAL A 79 -15.52 0.42 11.36
CA VAL A 79 -16.24 1.00 12.49
C VAL A 79 -17.46 1.78 12.01
N ILE A 80 -17.37 2.43 10.85
CA ILE A 80 -18.53 3.04 10.18
C ILE A 80 -19.61 1.98 9.95
N GLU A 81 -19.23 0.78 9.50
CA GLU A 81 -20.15 -0.36 9.34
C GLU A 81 -20.75 -0.86 10.66
N PHE A 82 -20.09 -0.62 11.80
CA PHE A 82 -20.61 -1.01 13.11
C PHE A 82 -21.67 -0.02 13.61
N GLY A 83 -21.70 1.21 13.09
CA GLY A 83 -22.70 2.21 13.48
C GLY A 83 -22.63 2.64 14.95
N VAL A 84 -21.45 2.60 15.56
CA VAL A 84 -21.28 2.91 16.99
C VAL A 84 -21.31 4.44 17.22
N PRO A 85 -22.17 4.97 18.11
CA PRO A 85 -22.23 6.40 18.40
C PRO A 85 -20.97 6.91 19.10
N ARG A 86 -20.49 8.09 18.67
CA ARG A 86 -19.36 8.80 19.28
C ARG A 86 -19.54 8.97 20.80
N ASP A 87 -20.72 9.41 21.21
CA ASP A 87 -21.01 9.71 22.60
C ASP A 87 -21.04 8.45 23.47
N ASP A 88 -21.37 7.28 22.90
CA ASP A 88 -21.28 6.01 23.63
C ASP A 88 -19.82 5.63 23.92
N LEU A 89 -18.94 5.78 22.92
CA LEU A 89 -17.50 5.54 23.09
C LEU A 89 -16.89 6.48 24.11
N ALA A 90 -17.23 7.78 24.02
CA ALA A 90 -16.75 8.79 24.95
C ALA A 90 -17.16 8.44 26.38
N ARG A 91 -18.46 8.19 26.63
CA ARG A 91 -18.97 7.81 27.96
C ARG A 91 -18.29 6.56 28.52
N ARG A 92 -18.09 5.52 27.70
CA ARG A 92 -17.40 4.29 28.12
C ARG A 92 -15.95 4.54 28.53
N LEU A 93 -15.24 5.41 27.80
CA LEU A 93 -13.87 5.77 28.13
C LEU A 93 -13.77 6.70 29.34
N ASP A 94 -14.71 7.62 29.50
CA ASP A 94 -14.76 8.55 30.62
C ASP A 94 -14.99 7.84 31.96
N ALA A 95 -15.62 6.65 31.93
CA ALA A 95 -15.79 5.79 33.10
C ALA A 95 -14.49 5.09 33.55
N LEU A 96 -13.41 5.17 32.77
CA LEU A 96 -12.13 4.54 33.09
C LEU A 96 -11.14 5.61 33.63
N PRO A 97 -10.38 5.30 34.69
CA PRO A 97 -9.44 6.26 35.27
C PRO A 97 -8.25 6.58 34.35
N ALA A 98 -7.79 5.62 33.55
CA ALA A 98 -6.66 5.77 32.64
C ALA A 98 -6.90 4.95 31.36
N PRO A 99 -7.84 5.35 30.49
CA PRO A 99 -8.21 4.59 29.30
C PRO A 99 -7.04 4.48 28.33
N THR A 100 -6.91 3.35 27.64
CA THR A 100 -5.91 3.13 26.59
C THR A 100 -6.58 2.99 25.22
N ALA A 101 -5.76 2.92 24.15
CA ALA A 101 -6.28 2.58 22.82
C ALA A 101 -6.92 1.18 22.78
N ALA A 102 -6.46 0.24 23.62
CA ALA A 102 -7.08 -1.08 23.75
C ALA A 102 -8.47 -0.99 24.39
N ASP A 103 -8.64 -0.12 25.39
CA ASP A 103 -9.95 0.13 26.01
C ASP A 103 -10.91 0.81 25.03
N LEU A 104 -10.42 1.71 24.17
CA LEU A 104 -11.23 2.28 23.08
C LEU A 104 -11.67 1.19 22.09
N CYS A 105 -10.78 0.27 21.72
CA CYS A 105 -11.14 -0.87 20.88
C CYS A 105 -12.20 -1.75 21.58
N ARG A 106 -12.02 -2.06 22.87
CA ARG A 106 -12.99 -2.81 23.69
C ARG A 106 -14.35 -2.12 23.70
N ALA A 107 -14.39 -0.82 24.02
CA ALA A 107 -15.60 -0.03 24.06
C ALA A 107 -16.36 -0.06 22.73
N CYS A 108 -15.65 -0.04 21.60
CA CYS A 108 -16.24 -0.17 20.27
C CYS A 108 -16.92 -1.52 20.05
N PHE A 109 -16.25 -2.63 20.39
CA PHE A 109 -16.86 -3.96 20.25
C PHE A 109 -18.01 -4.19 21.23
N GLU A 110 -17.91 -3.67 22.46
CA GLU A 110 -19.00 -3.74 23.43
C GLU A 110 -20.22 -2.94 23.00
N ALA A 111 -20.01 -1.75 22.44
CA ALA A 111 -21.09 -0.95 21.87
C ALA A 111 -21.75 -1.67 20.68
N TYR A 112 -20.95 -2.25 19.79
CA TYR A 112 -21.47 -3.08 18.70
C TYR A 112 -22.26 -4.28 19.23
N ALA A 113 -21.75 -5.02 20.22
CA ALA A 113 -22.47 -6.15 20.80
C ALA A 113 -23.79 -5.73 21.45
N ALA A 114 -23.79 -4.61 22.19
CA ALA A 114 -24.99 -4.06 22.81
C ALA A 114 -26.07 -3.68 21.77
N GLN A 115 -25.69 -3.09 20.63
CA GLN A 115 -26.63 -2.81 19.54
C GLN A 115 -27.26 -4.06 18.94
N GLN A 116 -26.57 -5.20 19.01
CA GLN A 116 -27.11 -6.50 18.59
C GLN A 116 -27.93 -7.20 19.70
N GLY A 117 -28.08 -6.57 20.86
CA GLY A 117 -28.72 -7.16 22.05
C GLY A 117 -27.89 -8.26 22.71
N LYS A 118 -26.56 -8.22 22.57
CA LYS A 118 -25.64 -9.29 22.98
C LYS A 118 -24.61 -8.81 23.99
N ALA A 119 -24.21 -9.71 24.89
CA ALA A 119 -23.34 -9.38 26.01
C ALA A 119 -21.86 -9.62 25.72
N ARG A 120 -21.51 -10.55 24.83
CA ARG A 120 -20.13 -10.93 24.53
C ARG A 120 -19.74 -10.57 23.11
N TRP A 121 -18.52 -10.06 22.94
CA TRP A 121 -17.95 -9.80 21.63
C TRP A 121 -16.76 -10.73 21.31
N GLY A 122 -16.52 -10.94 20.02
CA GLY A 122 -15.30 -11.56 19.53
C GLY A 122 -14.82 -10.95 18.23
N ASP A 123 -13.59 -11.23 17.82
CA ASP A 123 -13.01 -10.77 16.56
C ASP A 123 -12.36 -11.93 15.79
N LYS A 124 -12.42 -11.89 14.46
CA LYS A 124 -11.88 -12.96 13.60
C LYS A 124 -10.72 -12.53 12.70
N THR A 125 -10.28 -11.28 12.77
CA THR A 125 -9.41 -10.64 11.77
C THR A 125 -8.18 -11.49 11.46
N THR A 126 -8.08 -11.99 10.22
CA THR A 126 -7.09 -13.02 9.85
C THR A 126 -5.65 -12.49 9.81
N THR A 127 -5.46 -11.17 9.81
CA THR A 127 -4.14 -10.54 9.94
C THR A 127 -3.63 -10.50 11.38
N HIS A 128 -4.44 -10.88 12.38
CA HIS A 128 -4.03 -10.91 13.78
C HIS A 128 -3.07 -12.05 14.15
N GLY A 129 -2.93 -13.09 13.33
CA GLY A 129 -2.09 -14.26 13.66
C GLY A 129 -0.67 -13.91 14.14
N PRO A 130 0.10 -13.06 13.42
CA PRO A 130 1.41 -12.57 13.86
C PRO A 130 1.41 -11.72 15.14
N HIS A 131 0.26 -11.20 15.56
CA HIS A 131 0.07 -10.29 16.68
C HIS A 131 -0.56 -10.98 17.90
N THR A 132 -0.64 -12.32 17.92
CA THR A 132 -1.24 -13.10 19.01
C THR A 132 -0.72 -12.70 20.41
N THR A 133 0.60 -12.52 20.58
CA THR A 133 1.18 -12.06 21.87
C THR A 133 0.80 -10.61 22.20
N THR A 134 0.70 -9.75 21.18
CA THR A 134 0.24 -8.36 21.38
C THR A 134 -1.21 -8.35 21.83
N LEU A 135 -2.09 -9.11 21.18
CA LEU A 135 -3.50 -9.20 21.57
C LEU A 135 -3.68 -9.72 22.99
N ALA A 136 -2.95 -10.75 23.41
CA ALA A 136 -3.04 -11.27 24.78
C ALA A 136 -2.51 -10.29 25.84
N ARG A 137 -1.66 -9.34 25.45
CA ARG A 137 -1.20 -8.26 26.32
C ARG A 137 -2.22 -7.12 26.39
N LEU A 138 -2.79 -6.73 25.24
CA LEU A 138 -3.81 -5.68 25.16
C LEU A 138 -5.14 -6.12 25.81
N PHE A 139 -5.47 -7.41 25.74
CA PHE A 139 -6.68 -8.01 26.30
C PHE A 139 -6.28 -9.20 27.20
N PRO A 140 -5.91 -8.95 28.47
CA PRO A 140 -5.37 -9.97 29.37
C PRO A 140 -6.41 -11.01 29.81
N ASP A 141 -7.70 -10.70 29.69
CA ASP A 141 -8.84 -11.59 29.92
C ASP A 141 -9.21 -12.42 28.68
N ALA A 142 -8.73 -12.05 27.48
CA ALA A 142 -9.22 -12.65 26.24
C ALA A 142 -8.93 -14.15 26.08
N LEU A 143 -9.85 -14.82 25.40
CA LEU A 143 -9.75 -16.22 24.97
C LEU A 143 -9.35 -16.32 23.49
N PHE A 144 -8.64 -17.38 23.09
CA PHE A 144 -8.11 -17.53 21.74
C PHE A 144 -8.52 -18.86 21.10
N ILE A 145 -9.21 -18.79 19.96
CA ILE A 145 -9.62 -19.96 19.18
C ILE A 145 -8.73 -20.04 17.94
N HIS A 146 -7.87 -21.05 17.85
CA HIS A 146 -7.08 -21.33 16.65
C HIS A 146 -7.84 -22.28 15.72
N LEU A 147 -8.38 -21.72 14.64
CA LEU A 147 -9.03 -22.48 13.58
C LEU A 147 -8.00 -22.90 12.53
N VAL A 148 -7.75 -24.20 12.43
CA VAL A 148 -6.86 -24.79 11.42
C VAL A 148 -7.66 -25.49 10.34
N ARG A 149 -7.18 -25.41 9.09
CA ARG A 149 -7.74 -26.11 7.93
C ARG A 149 -6.60 -26.74 7.14
N ASP A 150 -6.89 -27.84 6.43
CA ASP A 150 -5.95 -28.50 5.54
C ASP A 150 -5.23 -27.49 4.61
N PRO A 151 -3.89 -27.41 4.64
CA PRO A 151 -3.13 -26.45 3.85
C PRO A 151 -3.36 -26.59 2.34
N ARG A 152 -3.75 -27.78 1.86
CA ARG A 152 -3.99 -28.05 0.43
C ARG A 152 -5.26 -27.37 -0.05
N ASP A 153 -6.34 -27.47 0.72
CA ASP A 153 -7.59 -26.76 0.44
C ASP A 153 -7.44 -25.24 0.66
N VAL A 154 -6.68 -24.82 1.67
CA VAL A 154 -6.41 -23.40 1.89
C VAL A 154 -5.62 -22.82 0.72
N ALA A 155 -4.61 -23.53 0.22
CA ALA A 155 -3.82 -23.08 -0.92
C ALA A 155 -4.68 -22.88 -2.18
N LEU A 156 -5.51 -23.87 -2.53
CA LEU A 156 -6.46 -23.77 -3.65
C LEU A 156 -7.41 -22.57 -3.49
N SER A 157 -7.99 -22.42 -2.30
CA SER A 157 -8.95 -21.36 -2.02
C SER A 157 -8.30 -19.96 -2.08
N LEU A 158 -7.09 -19.81 -1.55
CA LEU A 158 -6.35 -18.54 -1.59
C LEU A 158 -5.97 -18.12 -3.02
N VAL A 159 -5.64 -19.08 -3.88
CA VAL A 159 -5.34 -18.81 -5.30
C VAL A 159 -6.61 -18.43 -6.06
N ARG A 160 -7.70 -19.18 -5.87
CA ARG A 160 -8.98 -18.93 -6.55
C ARG A 160 -9.63 -17.60 -6.19
N THR A 161 -9.45 -17.12 -4.96
CA THR A 161 -9.96 -15.81 -4.55
C THR A 161 -8.95 -14.69 -4.77
N GLU A 162 -7.88 -14.96 -5.52
CA GLU A 162 -6.80 -14.01 -5.86
C GLU A 162 -6.10 -13.37 -4.64
N PHE A 163 -6.32 -13.93 -3.44
CA PHE A 163 -5.65 -13.49 -2.22
C PHE A 163 -4.18 -13.94 -2.19
N GLN A 164 -3.84 -14.96 -2.97
CA GLN A 164 -2.49 -15.40 -3.26
C GLN A 164 -2.34 -15.70 -4.74
N ARG A 165 -1.14 -15.50 -5.25
CA ARG A 165 -0.87 -15.61 -6.68
C ARG A 165 -0.66 -17.04 -7.17
N ASP A 166 -0.11 -17.89 -6.32
CA ASP A 166 0.25 -19.25 -6.65
C ASP A 166 0.19 -20.16 -5.42
N LEU A 167 0.09 -21.47 -5.68
CA LEU A 167 -0.11 -22.49 -4.65
C LEU A 167 1.04 -22.54 -3.63
N LEU A 168 2.27 -22.21 -4.03
CA LEU A 168 3.42 -22.21 -3.14
C LEU A 168 3.40 -21.00 -2.21
N SER A 169 3.15 -19.82 -2.74
CA SER A 169 2.97 -18.59 -1.97
C SER A 169 1.84 -18.76 -0.94
N ALA A 170 0.75 -19.42 -1.34
CA ALA A 170 -0.35 -19.74 -0.45
C ALA A 170 0.05 -20.72 0.66
N ALA A 171 0.77 -21.80 0.34
CA ALA A 171 1.25 -22.76 1.32
C ALA A 171 2.28 -22.16 2.31
N ILE A 172 3.17 -21.29 1.82
CA ILE A 172 4.13 -20.55 2.66
C ILE A 172 3.39 -19.60 3.59
N THR A 173 2.40 -18.86 3.08
CA THR A 173 1.56 -17.94 3.87
C THR A 173 0.82 -18.70 4.96
N TRP A 174 0.20 -19.84 4.62
CA TRP A 174 -0.44 -20.72 5.59
C TRP A 174 0.52 -21.13 6.70
N ARG A 175 1.70 -21.68 6.35
CA ARG A 175 2.69 -22.10 7.34
C ARG A 175 3.18 -20.94 8.20
N ALA A 176 3.44 -19.78 7.60
CA ALA A 176 3.94 -18.63 8.33
C ALA A 176 2.92 -18.14 9.36
N THR A 177 1.65 -18.06 8.97
CA THR A 177 0.55 -17.64 9.86
C THR A 177 0.32 -18.65 10.97
N VAL A 178 0.17 -19.94 10.64
CA VAL A 178 0.04 -21.02 11.62
C VAL A 178 1.20 -21.00 12.61
N ALA A 179 2.44 -20.94 12.12
CA ALA A 179 3.61 -20.93 12.98
C ALA A 179 3.66 -19.70 13.89
N ALA A 180 3.16 -18.56 13.43
CA ALA A 180 3.10 -17.34 14.24
C ALA A 180 2.04 -17.42 15.33
N ILE A 181 0.86 -17.95 15.00
CA ILE A 181 -0.21 -18.23 15.96
C ILE A 181 0.28 -19.22 17.02
N GLU A 182 0.81 -20.37 16.60
CA GLU A 182 1.32 -21.41 17.51
C GLU A 182 2.42 -20.89 18.44
N ARG A 183 3.35 -20.05 17.95
CA ARG A 183 4.35 -19.39 18.81
C ARG A 183 3.74 -18.40 19.80
N GLY A 184 2.65 -17.75 19.42
CA GLY A 184 1.92 -16.84 20.31
C GLY A 184 1.18 -17.61 21.40
N LEU A 185 0.46 -18.66 21.00
CA LEU A 185 -0.34 -19.49 21.90
C LEU A 185 0.52 -20.37 22.81
N SER A 186 1.72 -20.78 22.40
CA SER A 186 2.62 -21.58 23.26
C SER A 186 3.09 -20.84 24.52
N ARG A 187 2.79 -19.54 24.63
CA ARG A 187 3.07 -18.71 25.80
C ARG A 187 1.85 -18.53 26.70
N MET A 188 0.74 -19.17 26.37
CA MET A 188 -0.54 -19.07 27.07
C MET A 188 -0.87 -20.39 27.75
N THR A 189 -1.68 -20.33 28.80
CA THR A 189 -2.22 -21.55 29.44
C THR A 189 -3.29 -22.19 28.56
N SER A 190 -3.49 -23.51 28.70
CA SER A 190 -4.55 -24.24 27.99
C SER A 190 -5.96 -23.72 28.30
N ARG A 191 -6.15 -23.01 29.42
CA ARG A 191 -7.43 -22.36 29.78
C ARG A 191 -7.77 -21.15 28.91
N ARG A 192 -6.78 -20.53 28.26
CA ARG A 192 -6.98 -19.33 27.43
C ARG A 192 -6.93 -19.59 25.94
N SER A 193 -6.62 -20.81 25.51
CA SER A 193 -6.57 -21.14 24.08
C SER A 193 -7.13 -22.51 23.74
N MET A 194 -7.87 -22.59 22.64
CA MET A 194 -8.42 -23.82 22.08
C MET A 194 -8.03 -23.94 20.60
N ARG A 195 -7.76 -25.16 20.13
CA ARG A 195 -7.56 -25.46 18.71
C ARG A 195 -8.72 -26.28 18.18
N ILE A 196 -9.23 -25.90 17.02
CA ILE A 196 -10.31 -26.60 16.30
C ILE A 196 -9.93 -26.80 14.83
N ARG A 197 -10.39 -27.90 14.23
CA ARG A 197 -10.22 -28.16 12.80
C ARG A 197 -11.48 -27.74 12.04
N TYR A 198 -11.28 -27.12 10.88
CA TYR A 198 -12.37 -26.77 9.98
C TYR A 198 -13.14 -28.01 9.51
N GLU A 199 -12.44 -29.11 9.29
CA GLU A 199 -13.01 -30.38 8.83
C GLU A 199 -13.94 -30.99 9.89
N ASP A 200 -13.59 -30.88 11.17
CA ASP A 200 -14.47 -31.26 12.29
C ASP A 200 -15.71 -30.36 12.33
N LEU A 201 -15.53 -29.03 12.18
CA LEU A 201 -16.62 -28.06 12.20
C LEU A 201 -17.64 -28.29 11.08
N VAL A 202 -17.19 -28.71 9.89
CA VAL A 202 -18.07 -29.01 8.76
C VAL A 202 -18.70 -30.39 8.88
N SER A 203 -17.97 -31.38 9.41
CA SER A 203 -18.44 -32.77 9.48
C SER A 203 -19.45 -33.00 10.61
N ASP A 204 -19.27 -32.30 11.73
CA ASP A 204 -20.12 -32.38 12.91
C ASP A 204 -20.17 -31.01 13.63
N PRO A 205 -20.91 -30.04 13.04
CA PRO A 205 -21.04 -28.71 13.61
C PRO A 205 -21.56 -28.70 15.05
N PRO A 206 -22.63 -29.44 15.43
CA PRO A 206 -23.15 -29.43 16.80
C PRO A 206 -22.06 -29.74 17.84
N ARG A 207 -21.32 -30.85 17.66
CA ARG A 207 -20.25 -31.23 18.61
C ARG A 207 -19.17 -30.17 18.75
N VAL A 208 -18.72 -29.58 17.63
CA VAL A 208 -17.65 -28.57 17.67
C VAL A 208 -18.14 -27.26 18.27
N LEU A 209 -19.35 -26.84 17.94
CA LEU A 209 -19.94 -25.62 18.48
C LEU A 209 -20.23 -25.74 19.98
N THR A 210 -20.72 -26.89 20.46
CA THR A 210 -20.85 -27.17 21.91
C THR A 210 -19.50 -27.00 22.61
N ARG A 211 -18.43 -27.59 22.10
CA ARG A 211 -17.08 -27.44 22.69
C ARG A 211 -16.58 -25.99 22.70
N ILE A 212 -16.89 -25.21 21.66
CA ILE A 212 -16.54 -23.79 21.61
C ILE A 212 -17.36 -23.02 22.65
N CYS A 213 -18.66 -23.26 22.74
CA CYS A 213 -19.53 -22.67 23.76
C CYS A 213 -19.03 -22.99 25.17
N ASP A 214 -18.73 -24.25 25.48
CA ASP A 214 -18.17 -24.66 26.79
C ASP A 214 -16.85 -23.93 27.10
N PHE A 215 -15.97 -23.78 26.11
CA PHE A 215 -14.71 -23.05 26.26
C PHE A 215 -14.93 -21.55 26.50
N LEU A 216 -15.95 -20.97 25.88
CA LEU A 216 -16.34 -19.59 26.13
C LEU A 216 -17.11 -19.47 27.46
N GLY A 217 -17.66 -20.54 28.02
CA GLY A 217 -18.56 -20.51 29.17
C GLY A 217 -19.99 -20.11 28.79
N GLU A 218 -20.42 -20.46 27.58
CA GLU A 218 -21.77 -20.25 27.06
C GLU A 218 -22.45 -21.61 26.84
N SER A 219 -23.78 -21.66 26.86
CA SER A 219 -24.52 -22.87 26.46
C SER A 219 -24.66 -22.95 24.95
N PHE A 220 -24.63 -24.15 24.36
CA PHE A 220 -24.92 -24.33 22.93
C PHE A 220 -26.29 -23.73 22.56
N ASP A 221 -26.34 -23.03 21.43
CA ASP A 221 -27.56 -22.42 20.88
C ASP A 221 -27.86 -23.02 19.50
N PRO A 222 -28.99 -23.74 19.32
CA PRO A 222 -29.36 -24.32 18.02
C PRO A 222 -29.44 -23.29 16.88
N ALA A 223 -29.71 -22.00 17.18
CA ALA A 223 -29.75 -20.94 16.17
C ALA A 223 -28.40 -20.79 15.41
N MET A 224 -27.30 -21.23 16.02
CA MET A 224 -25.98 -21.25 15.38
C MET A 224 -25.92 -22.13 14.12
N LEU A 225 -26.77 -23.16 14.02
CA LEU A 225 -26.86 -24.04 12.85
C LEU A 225 -27.69 -23.42 11.72
N GLU A 226 -28.54 -22.45 12.04
CA GLU A 226 -29.45 -21.78 11.10
C GLU A 226 -28.84 -20.52 10.46
N TYR A 227 -27.53 -20.31 10.60
CA TYR A 227 -26.80 -19.15 10.06
C TYR A 227 -27.04 -18.92 8.55
N HIS A 228 -27.26 -20.00 7.81
CA HIS A 228 -27.45 -19.98 6.37
C HIS A 228 -28.74 -19.24 5.95
N ARG A 229 -29.76 -19.24 6.81
CA ARG A 229 -31.01 -18.48 6.61
C ARG A 229 -30.79 -16.97 6.72
N GLN A 230 -29.73 -16.55 7.42
CA GLN A 230 -29.37 -15.15 7.64
C GLN A 230 -28.17 -14.71 6.79
N ALA A 231 -27.67 -15.55 5.88
CA ALA A 231 -26.45 -15.30 5.12
C ALA A 231 -26.46 -13.96 4.36
N GLU A 232 -27.64 -13.53 3.90
CA GLU A 232 -27.83 -12.28 3.17
C GLU A 232 -27.53 -11.03 4.03
N ALA A 233 -27.89 -11.06 5.31
CA ALA A 233 -27.62 -10.00 6.27
C ALA A 233 -26.21 -10.13 6.89
N LEU A 234 -25.68 -11.34 6.96
CA LEU A 234 -24.38 -11.63 7.59
C LEU A 234 -23.17 -11.30 6.70
N LEU A 235 -23.36 -11.17 5.38
CA LEU A 235 -22.29 -10.96 4.40
C LEU A 235 -22.40 -9.60 3.72
N ALA A 236 -21.26 -8.93 3.56
CA ALA A 236 -21.19 -7.73 2.75
C ALA A 236 -21.42 -8.06 1.26
N PRO A 237 -21.96 -7.14 0.43
CA PRO A 237 -22.17 -7.37 -1.00
C PRO A 237 -20.93 -7.93 -1.72
N GLN A 238 -19.74 -7.42 -1.40
CA GLN A 238 -18.45 -7.85 -1.95
C GLN A 238 -17.98 -9.23 -1.45
N GLU A 239 -18.49 -9.72 -0.32
CA GLU A 239 -18.14 -11.03 0.24
C GLU A 239 -19.00 -12.16 -0.34
N LYS A 240 -20.21 -11.84 -0.82
CA LYS A 240 -21.19 -12.83 -1.33
C LYS A 240 -20.64 -13.74 -2.43
N PRO A 241 -19.94 -13.25 -3.49
CA PRO A 241 -19.41 -14.13 -4.53
C PRO A 241 -18.41 -15.16 -3.99
N ILE A 242 -17.59 -14.74 -3.02
CA ILE A 242 -16.50 -15.53 -2.43
C ILE A 242 -17.05 -16.55 -1.41
N HIS A 243 -18.19 -16.24 -0.80
CA HIS A 243 -18.81 -16.97 0.30
C HIS A 243 -20.20 -17.55 -0.05
N ARG A 244 -20.50 -17.73 -1.34
CA ARG A 244 -21.77 -18.30 -1.85
C ARG A 244 -22.23 -19.61 -1.20
N HIS A 245 -21.31 -20.39 -0.63
CA HIS A 245 -21.63 -21.65 0.04
C HIS A 245 -22.23 -21.46 1.43
N LEU A 246 -22.22 -20.24 2.00
CA LEU A 246 -22.79 -19.95 3.31
C LEU A 246 -24.31 -19.78 3.28
N SER A 247 -24.95 -19.70 2.11
CA SER A 247 -26.41 -19.70 1.98
C SER A 247 -27.04 -21.10 2.11
N ARG A 248 -26.22 -22.13 2.39
CA ARG A 248 -26.65 -23.51 2.63
C ARG A 248 -25.95 -24.09 3.86
N PRO A 249 -26.49 -25.15 4.48
CA PRO A 249 -25.83 -25.86 5.57
C PRO A 249 -24.41 -26.36 5.19
N PRO A 250 -23.51 -26.57 6.17
CA PRO A 250 -22.19 -27.12 5.91
C PRO A 250 -22.31 -28.49 5.21
N ALA A 251 -21.60 -28.65 4.11
CA ALA A 251 -21.66 -29.85 3.30
C ALA A 251 -20.28 -30.50 3.20
N LYS A 252 -20.22 -31.82 3.38
CA LYS A 252 -18.98 -32.62 3.34
C LYS A 252 -18.31 -32.58 1.97
N ASP A 253 -19.05 -32.32 0.90
CA ASP A 253 -18.55 -32.09 -0.46
C ASP A 253 -17.64 -30.85 -0.58
N GLN A 254 -17.57 -30.00 0.45
CA GLN A 254 -16.67 -28.86 0.53
C GLN A 254 -15.29 -29.19 1.12
N LEU A 255 -15.12 -30.41 1.62
CA LEU A 255 -13.87 -30.91 2.21
C LEU A 255 -13.02 -31.64 1.17
N GLU A 256 -11.70 -31.61 1.36
CA GLU A 256 -10.73 -32.38 0.58
C GLU A 256 -10.80 -32.15 -0.94
N LYS A 257 -11.24 -30.97 -1.39
CA LYS A 257 -11.31 -30.61 -2.82
C LYS A 257 -9.98 -30.78 -3.52
N TRP A 258 -8.90 -30.57 -2.78
CA TRP A 258 -7.54 -30.80 -3.24
C TRP A 258 -7.29 -32.19 -3.84
N ARG A 259 -8.03 -33.23 -3.45
CA ARG A 259 -7.87 -34.59 -4.00
C ARG A 259 -8.23 -34.67 -5.49
N GLY A 260 -9.25 -33.93 -5.91
CA GLY A 260 -9.71 -33.90 -7.31
C GLY A 260 -9.11 -32.76 -8.14
N GLU A 261 -8.48 -31.78 -7.48
CA GLU A 261 -8.07 -30.53 -8.13
C GLU A 261 -6.55 -30.30 -8.18
N LEU A 262 -5.75 -30.97 -7.34
CA LEU A 262 -4.30 -30.80 -7.33
C LEU A 262 -3.58 -31.90 -8.12
N ALA A 263 -2.81 -31.47 -9.13
CA ALA A 263 -1.84 -32.33 -9.78
C ALA A 263 -0.73 -32.79 -8.80
N PRO A 264 -0.07 -33.93 -9.06
CA PRO A 264 0.89 -34.54 -8.12
C PRO A 264 2.08 -33.65 -7.72
N GLU A 265 2.59 -32.80 -8.62
CA GLU A 265 3.73 -31.91 -8.33
C GLU A 265 3.33 -30.72 -7.43
N PRO A 266 2.28 -29.94 -7.74
CA PRO A 266 1.75 -28.92 -6.83
C PRO A 266 1.36 -29.45 -5.44
N LEU A 267 0.76 -30.64 -5.38
CA LEU A 267 0.44 -31.31 -4.11
C LEU A 267 1.69 -31.52 -3.25
N ARG A 268 2.73 -32.13 -3.84
CA ARG A 268 4.01 -32.42 -3.17
C ARG A 268 4.70 -31.14 -2.69
N MET A 269 4.58 -30.07 -3.46
CA MET A 269 5.08 -28.74 -3.12
C MET A 269 4.36 -28.13 -1.90
N ILE A 270 3.02 -28.16 -1.88
CA ILE A 270 2.23 -27.65 -0.75
C ILE A 270 2.53 -28.45 0.52
N GLU A 271 2.53 -29.78 0.45
CA GLU A 271 2.79 -30.64 1.61
C GLU A 271 4.19 -30.41 2.18
N THR A 272 5.16 -30.14 1.32
CA THR A 272 6.53 -29.82 1.71
C THR A 272 6.65 -28.42 2.32
N ALA A 273 5.97 -27.43 1.74
CA ALA A 273 5.92 -26.10 2.29
C ALA A 273 5.24 -26.09 3.67
N ALA A 274 4.10 -26.76 3.83
CA ALA A 274 3.38 -26.92 5.11
C ALA A 274 4.24 -27.60 6.19
N GLY A 275 5.07 -28.57 5.78
CA GLY A 275 6.07 -29.21 6.64
C GLY A 275 5.44 -29.92 7.84
N ARG A 276 6.04 -29.75 9.03
CA ARG A 276 5.63 -30.46 10.25
C ARG A 276 4.18 -30.18 10.69
N PHE A 277 3.62 -29.03 10.33
CA PHE A 277 2.26 -28.66 10.75
C PHE A 277 1.17 -29.49 10.07
N LEU A 278 1.49 -30.14 8.95
CA LEU A 278 0.59 -31.08 8.29
C LEU A 278 0.30 -32.26 9.26
N HIS A 279 1.35 -32.92 9.72
CA HIS A 279 1.25 -34.01 10.69
C HIS A 279 0.77 -33.55 12.07
N ALA A 280 1.26 -32.40 12.56
CA ALA A 280 0.90 -31.89 13.89
C ALA A 280 -0.61 -31.62 14.06
N PHE A 281 -1.34 -31.42 12.95
CA PHE A 281 -2.79 -31.19 12.97
C PHE A 281 -3.60 -32.39 12.42
N GLY A 282 -2.97 -33.56 12.27
CA GLY A 282 -3.65 -34.77 11.85
C GLY A 282 -4.03 -34.81 10.37
N TYR A 283 -3.26 -34.13 9.51
CA TYR A 283 -3.38 -34.28 8.06
C TYR A 283 -2.30 -35.24 7.57
N GLU A 284 -2.69 -36.30 6.87
CA GLU A 284 -1.76 -37.25 6.27
C GLU A 284 -1.19 -36.74 4.95
N ARG A 285 0.07 -37.08 4.67
CA ARG A 285 0.71 -36.81 3.38
C ARG A 285 0.19 -37.76 2.33
N ALA A 286 -0.27 -37.22 1.21
CA ALA A 286 -0.66 -37.99 0.04
C ALA A 286 0.50 -38.21 -0.94
N SER A 287 1.56 -37.39 -0.91
CA SER A 287 2.71 -37.54 -1.81
C SER A 287 3.88 -38.35 -1.21
N ARG A 288 4.45 -39.29 -1.98
CA ARG A 288 5.71 -39.99 -1.67
C ARG A 288 6.90 -39.31 -2.39
N GLY A 289 7.99 -39.02 -1.68
CA GLY A 289 9.27 -38.57 -2.26
C GLY A 289 9.95 -37.37 -1.55
N ARG A 290 11.28 -37.27 -1.69
CA ARG A 290 12.07 -36.11 -1.23
C ARG A 290 11.91 -34.93 -2.19
N MET A 291 12.07 -33.72 -1.65
CA MET A 291 11.92 -32.44 -2.35
C MET A 291 12.97 -32.31 -3.47
N THR A 292 12.54 -32.03 -4.70
CA THR A 292 13.47 -31.85 -5.83
C THR A 292 14.15 -30.47 -5.75
N PRO A 293 15.37 -30.31 -6.29
CA PRO A 293 16.06 -29.01 -6.33
C PRO A 293 15.24 -27.88 -7.00
N LYS A 294 14.41 -28.21 -8.00
CA LYS A 294 13.46 -27.28 -8.64
C LYS A 294 12.40 -26.76 -7.67
N VAL A 295 11.80 -27.64 -6.87
CA VAL A 295 10.79 -27.28 -5.85
C VAL A 295 11.42 -26.48 -4.71
N MET A 296 12.67 -26.81 -4.32
CA MET A 296 13.46 -26.04 -3.36
C MET A 296 13.75 -24.62 -3.85
N ALA A 297 14.11 -24.48 -5.13
CA ALA A 297 14.38 -23.20 -5.77
C ALA A 297 13.10 -22.35 -5.87
N GLY A 298 11.94 -22.97 -6.12
CA GLY A 298 10.62 -22.35 -5.98
C GLY A 298 10.36 -21.83 -4.56
N PHE A 299 10.57 -22.67 -3.54
CA PHE A 299 10.40 -22.31 -2.11
C PHE A 299 11.25 -21.09 -1.69
N VAL A 300 12.46 -20.99 -2.25
CA VAL A 300 13.37 -19.86 -2.02
C VAL A 300 12.97 -18.61 -2.84
N ARG A 301 12.40 -18.78 -4.05
CA ARG A 301 11.93 -17.69 -4.93
C ARG A 301 10.60 -17.07 -4.45
N SER A 302 9.69 -17.84 -3.84
CA SER A 302 8.30 -17.42 -3.57
C SER A 302 8.00 -16.85 -2.17
N GLY A 303 8.99 -16.63 -1.28
CA GLY A 303 8.70 -15.85 -0.05
C GLY A 303 9.50 -16.12 1.22
N GLY A 304 10.44 -17.06 1.24
CA GLY A 304 11.24 -17.37 2.46
C GLY A 304 12.03 -16.18 3.06
N LYS A 305 12.18 -15.07 2.32
CA LYS A 305 13.01 -13.91 2.70
C LYS A 305 12.34 -12.89 3.62
N ARG A 306 11.01 -12.77 3.63
CA ARG A 306 10.30 -11.91 4.60
C ARG A 306 10.34 -12.47 6.02
N TRP A 307 10.42 -13.80 6.16
CA TRP A 307 10.49 -14.49 7.44
C TRP A 307 11.90 -14.45 8.06
N ALA A 308 12.94 -14.64 7.25
CA ALA A 308 14.32 -14.59 7.74
C ALA A 308 14.69 -13.18 8.25
N SER A 309 14.33 -12.12 7.53
CA SER A 309 14.75 -10.74 7.86
C SER A 309 14.12 -10.17 9.14
N LYS A 310 12.85 -10.51 9.46
CA LYS A 310 12.18 -10.07 10.71
C LYS A 310 12.66 -10.84 11.94
N THR A 311 12.96 -12.15 11.80
CA THR A 311 13.48 -12.98 12.90
C THR A 311 14.95 -12.67 13.19
N LEU A 312 15.78 -12.42 12.16
CA LEU A 312 17.20 -12.04 12.32
C LEU A 312 17.40 -10.65 12.96
N ARG A 313 16.47 -9.70 12.77
CA ARG A 313 16.51 -8.40 13.47
C ARG A 313 16.25 -8.52 14.98
N ARG A 314 15.49 -9.53 15.42
CA ARG A 314 15.23 -9.80 16.85
C ARG A 314 16.38 -10.56 17.50
N LEU A 315 17.03 -11.48 16.78
CA LEU A 315 18.22 -12.19 17.26
C LEU A 315 19.47 -11.31 17.37
N ARG A 316 19.55 -10.19 16.63
CA ARG A 316 20.63 -9.20 16.74
C ARG A 316 20.51 -8.25 17.94
N ARG A 317 19.39 -8.23 18.67
CA ARG A 317 19.12 -7.29 19.77
C ARG A 317 19.12 -7.92 21.16
N ALA A 318 19.39 -9.21 21.29
CA ALA A 318 19.57 -9.85 22.59
C ALA A 318 21.08 -10.02 22.86
N PRO A 319 21.63 -9.39 23.92
CA PRO A 319 22.94 -9.78 24.40
C PRO A 319 22.78 -11.13 25.11
N ILE A 320 23.27 -12.21 24.52
CA ILE A 320 23.46 -13.48 25.22
C ILE A 320 24.98 -13.73 25.25
N PRO A 321 25.61 -13.71 26.42
CA PRO A 321 27.01 -14.11 26.57
C PRO A 321 27.10 -15.63 26.40
N GLY A 322 28.08 -16.09 25.61
CA GLY A 322 28.38 -17.52 25.50
C GLY A 322 28.29 -18.04 24.07
N ARG A 323 29.46 -18.34 23.50
CA ARG A 323 29.72 -18.93 22.18
C ARG A 323 28.62 -19.86 21.66
N THR A 324 28.14 -19.59 20.44
CA THR A 324 27.81 -20.67 19.50
C THR A 324 28.23 -20.26 18.08
N VAL A 325 29.17 -21.02 17.55
CA VAL A 325 29.73 -20.89 16.21
C VAL A 325 28.60 -21.08 15.19
N ILE A 326 28.33 -20.06 14.36
CA ILE A 326 27.40 -20.17 13.24
C ILE A 326 27.99 -21.19 12.25
N ALA A 327 27.30 -22.32 12.07
CA ALA A 327 27.77 -23.40 11.20
C ALA A 327 28.07 -22.90 9.76
N PRO A 328 29.13 -23.39 9.08
CA PRO A 328 29.58 -22.91 7.76
C PRO A 328 28.50 -22.94 6.66
N ARG A 329 27.54 -23.86 6.76
CA ARG A 329 26.36 -23.95 5.86
C ARG A 329 25.37 -22.80 6.03
N VAL A 330 25.21 -22.29 7.25
CA VAL A 330 24.39 -21.10 7.53
C VAL A 330 25.10 -19.86 6.98
N ARG A 331 26.44 -19.78 7.06
CA ARG A 331 27.22 -18.69 6.46
C ARG A 331 27.09 -18.65 4.92
N ARG A 332 27.20 -19.81 4.25
CA ARG A 332 26.93 -19.93 2.80
C ARG A 332 25.48 -19.58 2.41
N PHE A 333 24.49 -19.95 3.23
CA PHE A 333 23.08 -19.59 3.03
C PHE A 333 22.82 -18.09 3.24
N LEU A 334 23.48 -17.48 4.24
CA LEU A 334 23.44 -16.04 4.51
C LEU A 334 24.07 -15.24 3.36
N ASP A 335 25.17 -15.73 2.79
CA ASP A 335 25.80 -15.11 1.62
C ASP A 335 24.92 -15.23 0.37
N PHE A 336 24.22 -16.35 0.17
CA PHE A 336 23.31 -16.55 -0.97
C PHE A 336 21.98 -15.76 -0.85
N ALA A 337 21.51 -15.46 0.36
CA ALA A 337 20.22 -14.81 0.62
C ALA A 337 20.26 -13.27 0.64
N HIS A 338 21.42 -12.64 0.42
CA HIS A 338 21.61 -11.20 0.50
C HIS A 338 20.82 -10.42 -0.58
N PRO A 339 20.10 -9.32 -0.22
CA PRO A 339 19.62 -8.22 -1.04
C PRO A 339 20.09 -8.19 -2.51
N ALA A 340 21.39 -7.91 -2.56
CA ALA A 340 22.18 -7.68 -3.75
C ALA A 340 22.34 -8.92 -4.65
N ARG A 341 22.43 -10.14 -4.09
CA ARG A 341 22.54 -11.38 -4.89
C ARG A 341 21.21 -11.84 -5.49
N LEU A 342 20.08 -11.33 -5.01
CA LEU A 342 18.78 -11.50 -5.68
C LEU A 342 18.55 -10.51 -6.78
N ALA A 343 18.94 -9.24 -6.55
CA ALA A 343 18.79 -8.20 -7.55
C ALA A 343 19.45 -8.66 -8.87
N SER A 344 20.67 -9.18 -8.80
CA SER A 344 21.40 -9.73 -9.95
C SER A 344 20.73 -10.92 -10.67
N VAL A 345 19.68 -11.53 -10.08
CA VAL A 345 18.89 -12.59 -10.74
C VAL A 345 17.75 -12.00 -11.56
N PHE A 346 17.22 -10.85 -11.15
CA PHE A 346 16.08 -10.17 -11.78
C PHE A 346 16.49 -9.01 -12.67
N THR A 347 17.73 -8.55 -12.55
CA THR A 347 18.24 -7.43 -13.31
C THR A 347 19.48 -7.87 -14.06
N ARG A 348 19.48 -7.61 -15.36
CA ARG A 348 20.68 -7.65 -16.18
C ARG A 348 20.99 -6.21 -16.54
N PRO A 349 22.01 -5.59 -15.93
CA PRO A 349 22.64 -4.46 -16.57
C PRO A 349 23.01 -4.89 -17.99
N HIS A 350 22.66 -4.08 -18.97
CA HIS A 350 23.04 -4.31 -20.35
C HIS A 350 23.86 -3.12 -20.83
N ASP A 351 24.66 -3.36 -21.87
CA ASP A 351 25.53 -2.35 -22.44
C ASP A 351 24.83 -1.47 -23.48
N ASP A 352 23.62 -1.86 -23.91
CA ASP A 352 22.79 -0.99 -24.74
C ASP A 352 22.40 0.27 -23.95
N VAL A 353 22.72 1.43 -24.52
CA VAL A 353 22.36 2.75 -23.98
C VAL A 353 21.79 3.63 -25.09
N ASP A 354 21.29 3.03 -26.17
CA ASP A 354 20.68 3.73 -27.29
C ASP A 354 19.40 4.46 -26.85
N PRO A 355 19.40 5.80 -26.75
CA PRO A 355 18.26 6.56 -26.25
C PRO A 355 16.97 6.29 -27.00
N ARG A 356 17.01 6.00 -28.31
CA ARG A 356 15.81 5.78 -29.13
C ARG A 356 15.11 4.48 -28.78
N LYS A 357 15.85 3.37 -28.67
CA LYS A 357 15.29 2.06 -28.26
C LYS A 357 14.68 2.13 -26.87
N HIS A 358 15.37 2.81 -25.95
CA HIS A 358 14.89 2.98 -24.59
C HIS A 358 13.63 3.83 -24.50
N LEU A 359 13.55 4.90 -25.30
CA LEU A 359 12.36 5.73 -25.44
C LEU A 359 11.17 4.91 -25.97
N GLU A 360 11.37 4.17 -27.06
CA GLU A 360 10.34 3.31 -27.66
C GLU A 360 9.85 2.26 -26.68
N GLU A 361 10.74 1.52 -26.00
CA GLU A 361 10.31 0.49 -25.05
C GLU A 361 9.64 1.07 -23.80
N ALA A 362 10.04 2.26 -23.35
CA ALA A 362 9.36 2.96 -22.26
C ALA A 362 7.94 3.38 -22.64
N LEU A 363 7.73 3.92 -23.84
CA LEU A 363 6.41 4.23 -24.38
C LEU A 363 5.56 2.96 -24.56
N ASN A 364 6.16 1.89 -25.09
CA ASN A 364 5.50 0.60 -25.25
C ASN A 364 5.07 0.03 -23.89
N TRP A 365 5.88 0.18 -22.84
CA TRP A 365 5.50 -0.24 -21.48
C TRP A 365 4.32 0.57 -20.95
N LEU A 366 4.31 1.90 -21.13
CA LEU A 366 3.18 2.75 -20.72
C LEU A 366 1.89 2.38 -21.46
N CYS A 367 1.98 2.06 -22.76
CA CYS A 367 0.83 1.58 -23.54
C CYS A 367 0.31 0.25 -22.99
N ARG A 368 1.20 -0.73 -22.75
CA ARG A 368 0.82 -2.02 -22.12
C ARG A 368 0.20 -1.84 -20.75
N ALA A 369 0.72 -0.90 -19.95
CA ALA A 369 0.21 -0.60 -18.62
C ALA A 369 -1.20 0.02 -18.65
N GLN A 370 -1.52 0.81 -19.69
CA GLN A 370 -2.87 1.30 -19.93
C GLN A 370 -3.79 0.16 -20.41
N ASP A 371 -3.35 -0.61 -21.41
CA ASP A 371 -4.14 -1.67 -22.04
C ASP A 371 -4.48 -2.84 -21.09
N ALA A 372 -3.73 -2.98 -19.99
CA ALA A 372 -3.98 -3.99 -18.97
C ALA A 372 -5.14 -3.66 -18.02
N GLY A 373 -5.58 -2.40 -17.97
CA GLY A 373 -6.69 -1.94 -17.16
C GLY A 373 -8.05 -2.32 -17.72
N SER A 374 -9.09 -2.31 -16.88
CA SER A 374 -10.50 -2.28 -17.33
C SER A 374 -11.03 -0.86 -17.45
N ASP A 375 -10.16 0.12 -17.22
CA ASP A 375 -10.39 1.55 -17.35
C ASP A 375 -9.31 2.17 -18.24
N ASP A 376 -9.47 3.44 -18.64
CA ASP A 376 -8.52 4.13 -19.52
C ASP A 376 -7.32 4.76 -18.77
N GLY A 377 -7.20 4.51 -17.47
CA GLY A 377 -6.06 4.93 -16.65
C GLY A 377 -4.81 4.09 -16.89
N VAL A 378 -3.67 4.54 -16.36
CA VAL A 378 -2.42 3.78 -16.46
C VAL A 378 -2.13 3.05 -15.16
N ALA A 379 -1.91 1.74 -15.24
CA ALA A 379 -1.54 0.90 -14.11
C ALA A 379 -0.38 1.51 -13.31
N ARG A 380 -0.53 1.57 -11.98
CA ARG A 380 0.45 2.17 -11.06
C ARG A 380 1.86 1.60 -11.23
N SER A 381 1.93 0.27 -11.28
CA SER A 381 3.18 -0.46 -11.16
C SER A 381 3.03 -1.90 -11.66
N ALA A 382 4.17 -2.55 -11.88
CA ALA A 382 4.28 -3.99 -12.04
C ALA A 382 5.33 -4.52 -11.07
N LYS A 383 4.97 -5.52 -10.26
CA LYS A 383 5.88 -6.09 -9.26
C LYS A 383 6.68 -7.23 -9.87
N ILE A 384 7.99 -7.22 -9.66
CA ILE A 384 8.88 -8.23 -10.20
C ILE A 384 8.42 -9.62 -9.75
N GLY A 385 8.38 -10.51 -10.73
CA GLY A 385 7.96 -11.88 -10.53
C GLY A 385 6.45 -12.07 -10.52
N ARG A 386 5.61 -11.01 -10.48
CA ARG A 386 4.14 -11.08 -10.50
C ARG A 386 3.50 -11.20 -11.89
N ARG A 387 4.19 -10.83 -12.98
CA ARG A 387 3.67 -10.93 -14.36
C ARG A 387 2.25 -10.36 -14.53
N CYS A 388 1.92 -9.32 -13.76
CA CYS A 388 0.66 -8.60 -13.85
C CYS A 388 0.89 -7.13 -13.49
N PHE A 389 0.09 -6.26 -14.09
CA PHE A 389 0.01 -4.85 -13.73
C PHE A 389 -0.89 -4.65 -12.50
N ASP A 390 -0.60 -3.65 -11.69
CA ASP A 390 -1.47 -3.19 -10.60
C ASP A 390 -2.62 -2.32 -11.17
N LEU A 391 -3.56 -1.89 -10.31
CA LEU A 391 -4.65 -0.99 -10.71
C LEU A 391 -4.14 0.39 -11.18
N SER A 392 -4.95 1.05 -12.01
CA SER A 392 -4.71 2.42 -12.48
C SER A 392 -4.62 3.42 -11.32
N TYR A 393 -3.67 4.35 -11.43
CA TYR A 393 -3.45 5.36 -10.40
C TYR A 393 -3.71 6.77 -10.96
N PRO A 394 -4.74 7.51 -10.46
CA PRO A 394 -5.17 8.79 -11.05
C PRO A 394 -4.04 9.82 -11.14
N GLU A 395 -3.41 10.16 -10.01
CA GLU A 395 -2.29 11.12 -9.97
C GLU A 395 -1.27 10.92 -11.08
N THR A 396 -0.84 9.67 -11.27
CA THR A 396 0.21 9.35 -12.23
C THR A 396 -0.28 9.36 -13.67
N THR A 397 -1.54 9.00 -13.88
CA THR A 397 -2.16 9.04 -15.20
C THR A 397 -2.21 10.49 -15.69
N GLY A 398 -2.58 11.41 -14.81
CA GLY A 398 -2.65 12.84 -15.04
C GLY A 398 -1.39 13.43 -15.61
N TYR A 399 -0.24 13.19 -14.98
CA TYR A 399 1.02 13.69 -15.52
C TYR A 399 1.64 12.80 -16.61
N ILE A 400 1.09 11.63 -16.92
CA ILE A 400 1.47 10.85 -18.11
C ILE A 400 0.89 11.50 -19.37
N ILE A 401 -0.29 12.12 -19.30
CA ILE A 401 -0.94 12.79 -20.44
C ILE A 401 0.00 13.74 -21.21
N PRO A 402 0.70 14.70 -20.57
CA PRO A 402 1.65 15.55 -21.29
C PRO A 402 2.78 14.76 -21.97
N THR A 403 3.27 13.70 -21.33
CA THR A 403 4.28 12.78 -21.90
C THR A 403 3.83 12.20 -23.24
N MET A 404 2.58 11.76 -23.29
CA MET A 404 2.00 11.12 -24.47
C MET A 404 1.79 12.13 -25.60
N PHE A 405 1.41 13.37 -25.30
CA PHE A 405 1.36 14.43 -26.30
C PHE A 405 2.74 14.83 -26.82
N ASP A 406 3.73 14.95 -25.94
CA ASP A 406 5.11 15.25 -26.34
C ASP A 406 5.65 14.13 -27.23
N ALA A 407 5.43 12.86 -26.86
CA ALA A 407 5.79 11.71 -27.68
C ALA A 407 5.05 11.67 -29.02
N ALA A 408 3.74 11.97 -29.04
CA ALA A 408 2.94 12.02 -30.27
C ALA A 408 3.53 13.02 -31.27
N LYS A 409 3.84 14.23 -30.80
CA LYS A 409 4.40 15.31 -31.62
C LYS A 409 5.81 14.99 -32.10
N ARG A 410 6.68 14.51 -31.20
CA ARG A 410 8.09 14.29 -31.53
C ARG A 410 8.32 13.07 -32.40
N LEU A 411 7.51 12.02 -32.23
CA LEU A 411 7.66 10.77 -32.98
C LEU A 411 6.71 10.66 -34.18
N GLY A 412 5.84 11.67 -34.42
CA GLY A 412 4.83 11.62 -35.47
C GLY A 412 3.82 10.49 -35.27
N ARG A 413 3.46 10.20 -34.02
CA ARG A 413 2.65 9.04 -33.61
C ARG A 413 1.34 9.48 -32.94
N PRO A 414 0.28 9.78 -33.72
CA PRO A 414 -0.97 10.34 -33.20
C PRO A 414 -1.71 9.39 -32.24
N GLU A 415 -1.41 8.09 -32.26
CA GLU A 415 -1.98 7.12 -31.33
C GLU A 415 -1.68 7.44 -29.86
N TYR A 416 -0.54 8.08 -29.56
CA TYR A 416 -0.21 8.48 -28.19
C TYR A 416 -1.12 9.65 -27.72
N ALA A 417 -1.43 10.60 -28.60
CA ALA A 417 -2.38 11.67 -28.32
C ALA A 417 -3.79 11.10 -28.06
N ALA A 418 -4.23 10.13 -28.87
CA ALA A 418 -5.51 9.46 -28.66
C ALA A 418 -5.58 8.73 -27.30
N ARG A 419 -4.48 8.11 -26.86
CA ARG A 419 -4.37 7.50 -25.53
C ARG A 419 -4.46 8.53 -24.40
N ALA A 420 -3.80 9.67 -24.55
CA ALA A 420 -3.87 10.79 -23.60
C ALA A 420 -5.30 11.35 -23.45
N VAL A 421 -6.05 11.48 -24.55
CA VAL A 421 -7.45 11.94 -24.49
C VAL A 421 -8.30 10.98 -23.67
N ARG A 422 -8.16 9.66 -23.86
CA ARG A 422 -8.89 8.66 -23.07
C ARG A 422 -8.52 8.70 -21.58
N MET A 423 -7.24 8.85 -21.26
CA MET A 423 -6.77 9.05 -19.89
C MET A 423 -7.48 10.24 -19.23
N GLY A 424 -7.53 11.39 -19.92
CA GLY A 424 -8.18 12.59 -19.41
C GLY A 424 -9.68 12.45 -19.18
N ARG A 425 -10.38 11.73 -20.06
CA ARG A 425 -11.82 11.44 -19.91
C ARG A 425 -12.08 10.57 -18.69
N TRP A 426 -11.30 9.50 -18.52
CA TRP A 426 -11.38 8.66 -17.33
C TRP A 426 -11.10 9.45 -16.05
N GLU A 427 -10.11 10.35 -16.06
CA GLU A 427 -9.83 11.20 -14.91
C GLU A 427 -11.00 12.11 -14.53
N ILE A 428 -11.76 12.61 -15.52
CA ILE A 428 -12.98 13.37 -15.29
C ILE A 428 -14.06 12.49 -14.65
N GLU A 429 -14.24 11.26 -15.14
CA GLU A 429 -15.23 10.30 -14.61
C GLU A 429 -15.00 9.98 -13.13
N ILE A 430 -13.74 9.96 -12.69
CA ILE A 430 -13.37 9.67 -11.31
C ILE A 430 -13.10 10.92 -10.46
N GLN A 431 -13.25 12.11 -11.03
CA GLN A 431 -13.14 13.36 -10.30
C GLN A 431 -14.23 13.40 -9.22
N MET A 432 -13.84 13.80 -8.00
CA MET A 432 -14.77 13.83 -6.88
C MET A 432 -15.79 14.95 -7.05
N PRO A 433 -17.00 14.84 -6.46
CA PRO A 433 -17.98 15.93 -6.47
C PRO A 433 -17.45 17.27 -5.94
N SER A 434 -16.46 17.24 -5.04
CA SER A 434 -15.78 18.43 -4.54
C SER A 434 -14.88 19.12 -5.57
N GLY A 435 -14.61 18.49 -6.73
CA GLY A 435 -13.61 18.91 -7.72
C GLY A 435 -12.21 18.32 -7.49
N ALA A 436 -11.94 17.75 -6.32
CA ALA A 436 -10.65 17.13 -6.01
C ALA A 436 -10.43 15.81 -6.76
N VAL A 437 -9.17 15.38 -6.84
CA VAL A 437 -8.81 14.03 -7.27
C VAL A 437 -8.35 13.21 -6.07
N ARG A 438 -8.75 11.93 -6.08
CA ARG A 438 -8.47 10.99 -4.99
C ARG A 438 -7.00 10.58 -4.89
N GLY A 439 -6.57 10.29 -3.66
CA GLY A 439 -5.36 9.53 -3.37
C GLY A 439 -5.53 8.02 -3.56
N GLY A 440 -4.44 7.32 -3.93
CA GLY A 440 -4.38 5.85 -4.01
C GLY A 440 -5.00 5.19 -5.26
N THR A 441 -4.90 3.86 -5.31
CA THR A 441 -5.41 2.99 -6.38
C THR A 441 -6.73 2.32 -5.98
N GLY A 442 -7.70 2.21 -6.89
CA GLY A 442 -8.94 1.45 -6.69
C GLY A 442 -10.15 2.26 -6.16
N ARG A 443 -11.26 1.57 -5.87
CA ARG A 443 -12.57 2.15 -5.50
C ARG A 443 -12.81 2.33 -3.98
N TRP A 444 -11.87 1.95 -3.13
CA TRP A 444 -12.08 1.92 -1.68
C TRP A 444 -11.69 3.26 -1.03
N HIS A 445 -12.71 3.99 -0.53
CA HIS A 445 -12.65 5.25 0.21
C HIS A 445 -11.76 6.35 -0.41
N PRO A 446 -12.14 6.92 -1.57
CA PRO A 446 -11.41 8.02 -2.20
C PRO A 446 -11.36 9.24 -1.27
N ARG A 447 -10.18 9.55 -0.72
CA ARG A 447 -9.94 10.81 0.00
C ARG A 447 -9.35 11.85 -0.95
N PRO A 448 -9.82 13.11 -0.91
CA PRO A 448 -9.28 14.15 -1.77
C PRO A 448 -7.82 14.43 -1.36
N ALA A 449 -6.94 14.60 -2.35
CA ALA A 449 -5.51 14.80 -2.09
C ALA A 449 -4.94 15.97 -2.91
N VAL A 450 -4.37 16.97 -2.23
CA VAL A 450 -3.80 18.20 -2.82
C VAL A 450 -2.79 17.89 -3.91
N PHE A 451 -1.83 17.02 -3.60
CA PHE A 451 -0.79 16.65 -4.56
C PHE A 451 -1.38 15.98 -5.80
N ASN A 452 -2.24 14.98 -5.59
CA ASN A 452 -2.91 14.23 -6.65
C ASN A 452 -3.74 15.14 -7.55
N THR A 453 -4.54 16.03 -6.97
CA THR A 453 -5.34 17.02 -7.70
C THR A 453 -4.43 17.88 -8.59
N GLY A 454 -3.35 18.43 -8.05
CA GLY A 454 -2.41 19.22 -8.86
C GLY A 454 -1.74 18.42 -9.97
N GLN A 455 -1.40 17.16 -9.72
CA GLN A 455 -0.76 16.31 -10.74
C GLN A 455 -1.71 15.99 -11.90
N VAL A 456 -3.00 15.79 -11.63
CA VAL A 456 -4.03 15.58 -12.66
C VAL A 456 -4.34 16.86 -13.43
N MET A 457 -4.30 18.02 -12.78
CA MET A 457 -4.46 19.31 -13.46
C MET A 457 -3.41 19.54 -14.55
N LEU A 458 -2.17 19.01 -14.43
CA LEU A 458 -1.18 19.06 -15.51
C LEU A 458 -1.70 18.40 -16.79
N GLY A 459 -2.40 17.27 -16.65
CA GLY A 459 -3.00 16.54 -17.76
C GLY A 459 -4.16 17.30 -18.37
N TRP A 460 -5.10 17.76 -17.55
CA TRP A 460 -6.27 18.51 -18.04
C TRP A 460 -5.92 19.84 -18.70
N ASN A 461 -4.98 20.60 -18.13
CA ASN A 461 -4.51 21.84 -18.75
C ASN A 461 -3.91 21.55 -20.14
N ARG A 462 -3.04 20.53 -20.22
CA ARG A 462 -2.44 20.14 -21.49
C ARG A 462 -3.48 19.64 -22.49
N LEU A 463 -4.47 18.87 -22.06
CA LEU A 463 -5.56 18.40 -22.91
C LEU A 463 -6.36 19.56 -23.49
N PHE A 464 -6.67 20.57 -22.67
CA PHE A 464 -7.35 21.76 -23.17
C PHE A 464 -6.50 22.50 -24.19
N GLU A 465 -5.21 22.72 -23.93
CA GLU A 465 -4.29 23.38 -24.87
C GLU A 465 -4.19 22.64 -26.22
N GLU A 466 -4.20 21.31 -26.20
CA GLU A 466 -4.02 20.47 -27.41
C GLU A 466 -5.32 20.24 -28.18
N THR A 467 -6.47 20.28 -27.52
CA THR A 467 -7.76 19.88 -28.13
C THR A 467 -8.77 21.02 -28.25
N GLY A 468 -8.61 22.09 -27.47
CA GLY A 468 -9.62 23.15 -27.30
C GLY A 468 -10.90 22.71 -26.59
N ASP A 469 -11.01 21.44 -26.16
CA ASP A 469 -12.23 20.94 -25.53
C ASP A 469 -12.35 21.41 -24.08
N ARG A 470 -13.34 22.28 -23.85
CA ARG A 470 -13.62 22.90 -22.57
C ARG A 470 -13.91 21.93 -21.44
N VAL A 471 -14.33 20.69 -21.73
CA VAL A 471 -14.57 19.68 -20.69
C VAL A 471 -13.36 19.46 -19.77
N PHE A 472 -12.14 19.56 -20.33
CA PHE A 472 -10.90 19.39 -19.59
C PHE A 472 -10.59 20.64 -18.76
N LEU A 473 -10.78 21.84 -19.34
CA LEU A 473 -10.62 23.10 -18.62
C LEU A 473 -11.61 23.20 -17.46
N ASP A 474 -12.88 22.82 -17.67
CA ASP A 474 -13.90 22.85 -16.62
C ASP A 474 -13.57 21.89 -15.47
N ALA A 475 -12.97 20.72 -15.77
CA ALA A 475 -12.47 19.81 -14.74
C ALA A 475 -11.30 20.42 -13.95
N ALA A 476 -10.35 21.07 -14.64
CA ALA A 476 -9.24 21.79 -14.01
C ALA A 476 -9.74 22.96 -13.13
N ILE A 477 -10.75 23.72 -13.59
CA ILE A 477 -11.36 24.80 -12.81
C ILE A 477 -12.02 24.26 -11.53
N ARG A 478 -12.77 23.15 -11.60
CA ARG A 478 -13.33 22.52 -10.38
C ARG A 478 -12.24 22.11 -9.39
N ALA A 479 -11.14 21.55 -9.87
CA ALA A 479 -10.00 21.21 -9.05
C ALA A 479 -9.30 22.45 -8.45
N ALA A 480 -9.14 23.52 -9.23
CA ALA A 480 -8.57 24.78 -8.80
C ALA A 480 -9.42 25.48 -7.74
N ASN A 481 -10.75 25.47 -7.89
CA ASN A 481 -11.70 25.96 -6.89
C ASN A 481 -11.56 25.21 -5.57
N TRP A 482 -11.46 23.88 -5.62
CA TRP A 482 -11.24 23.07 -4.43
C TRP A 482 -9.91 23.42 -3.75
N LEU A 483 -8.81 23.45 -4.50
CA LEU A 483 -7.48 23.83 -3.97
C LEU A 483 -7.49 25.21 -3.30
N GLY A 484 -8.20 26.18 -3.89
CA GLY A 484 -8.40 27.50 -3.31
C GLY A 484 -9.19 27.48 -2.00
N SER A 485 -10.26 26.69 -1.94
CA SER A 485 -11.16 26.60 -0.77
C SER A 485 -10.53 26.01 0.50
N ILE A 486 -9.47 25.21 0.33
CA ILE A 486 -8.75 24.55 1.44
C ILE A 486 -7.36 25.13 1.69
N GLN A 487 -6.99 26.20 0.97
CA GLN A 487 -5.72 26.90 1.17
C GLN A 487 -5.80 27.76 2.44
N GLU A 488 -4.77 27.66 3.27
CA GLU A 488 -4.65 28.48 4.46
C GLU A 488 -4.27 29.93 4.10
N PRO A 489 -4.52 30.92 4.98
CA PRO A 489 -4.22 32.33 4.70
C PRO A 489 -2.76 32.63 4.35
N ASP A 490 -1.83 31.83 4.88
CA ASP A 490 -0.39 31.93 4.59
C ASP A 490 0.00 31.29 3.24
N GLY A 491 -0.97 30.73 2.50
CA GLY A 491 -0.80 30.08 1.21
C GLY A 491 -0.55 28.58 1.28
N ASN A 492 -0.33 28.01 2.46
CA ASN A 492 -0.03 26.60 2.62
C ASN A 492 -1.30 25.71 2.51
N TRP A 493 -1.10 24.42 2.26
CA TRP A 493 -2.14 23.40 2.39
C TRP A 493 -1.81 22.47 3.55
N VAL A 494 -2.45 22.67 4.70
CA VAL A 494 -2.30 21.79 5.89
C VAL A 494 -3.34 20.67 5.93
N ARG A 495 -4.43 20.81 5.17
CA ARG A 495 -5.50 19.82 5.00
C ARG A 495 -5.44 19.21 3.59
N GLY A 496 -6.00 18.01 3.43
CA GLY A 496 -6.04 17.34 2.12
C GLY A 496 -4.71 16.68 1.72
N HIS A 497 -3.87 16.31 2.68
CA HIS A 497 -2.69 15.48 2.43
C HIS A 497 -3.09 14.08 1.94
N SER A 498 -2.29 13.49 1.05
CA SER A 498 -2.47 12.07 0.71
C SER A 498 -2.22 11.22 1.97
N ALA A 499 -2.83 10.03 2.05
CA ALA A 499 -2.61 9.09 3.17
C ALA A 499 -1.13 8.67 3.38
N HIS A 500 -0.24 9.01 2.44
CA HIS A 500 1.19 8.71 2.49
C HIS A 500 2.06 9.89 2.95
N ALA A 501 1.46 11.08 3.14
CA ALA A 501 2.16 12.27 3.59
C ALA A 501 1.99 12.46 5.11
N ALA A 502 3.11 12.48 5.83
CA ALA A 502 3.18 12.64 7.29
C ALA A 502 3.71 14.03 7.71
N VAL A 503 3.93 14.94 6.77
CA VAL A 503 4.56 16.24 6.99
C VAL A 503 3.50 17.35 6.87
N PRO A 504 3.41 18.29 7.83
CA PRO A 504 2.28 19.22 7.91
C PRO A 504 2.28 20.30 6.82
N ALA A 505 3.44 20.71 6.30
CA ALA A 505 3.55 21.76 5.29
C ALA A 505 4.58 21.41 4.19
N PRO A 506 4.24 20.47 3.30
CA PRO A 506 5.19 19.91 2.36
C PRO A 506 5.52 20.89 1.23
N THR A 507 6.78 21.27 1.08
CA THR A 507 7.28 22.17 0.01
C THR A 507 7.25 21.55 -1.39
N TYR A 508 7.10 20.23 -1.50
CA TYR A 508 6.94 19.57 -2.81
C TYR A 508 5.63 19.96 -3.51
N ASN A 509 4.66 20.59 -2.82
CA ASN A 509 3.46 21.13 -3.44
C ASN A 509 3.74 22.38 -4.31
N LEU A 510 5.00 22.82 -4.46
CA LEU A 510 5.40 23.70 -5.58
C LEU A 510 5.02 23.07 -6.93
N ARG A 511 5.00 21.72 -6.98
CA ARG A 511 4.52 20.95 -8.13
C ARG A 511 3.00 21.08 -8.36
N VAL A 512 2.23 21.54 -7.38
CA VAL A 512 0.78 21.83 -7.44
C VAL A 512 0.54 23.30 -7.78
N ALA A 513 1.35 24.22 -7.24
CA ALA A 513 1.25 25.65 -7.57
C ALA A 513 1.41 25.92 -9.07
N TRP A 514 2.32 25.21 -9.76
CA TRP A 514 2.49 25.33 -11.20
C TRP A 514 1.18 25.09 -12.01
N PRO A 515 0.55 23.90 -11.98
CA PRO A 515 -0.68 23.65 -12.74
C PRO A 515 -1.87 24.49 -12.25
N LEU A 516 -1.88 24.93 -10.99
CA LEU A 516 -2.89 25.87 -10.48
C LEU A 516 -2.77 27.25 -11.16
N ALA A 517 -1.54 27.77 -11.29
CA ALA A 517 -1.29 29.01 -12.01
C ALA A 517 -1.65 28.90 -13.49
N GLN A 518 -1.29 27.79 -14.13
CA GLN A 518 -1.62 27.55 -15.53
C GLN A 518 -3.13 27.49 -15.75
N THR A 519 -3.88 26.83 -14.86
CA THR A 519 -5.35 26.82 -14.92
C THR A 519 -5.92 28.23 -14.86
N GLY A 520 -5.41 29.07 -13.94
CA GLY A 520 -5.82 30.47 -13.82
C GLY A 520 -5.59 31.29 -15.08
N GLN A 521 -4.44 31.11 -15.75
CA GLN A 521 -4.18 31.75 -17.06
C GLN A 521 -5.12 31.23 -18.15
N LEU A 522 -5.37 29.92 -18.21
CA LEU A 522 -6.23 29.31 -19.23
C LEU A 522 -7.70 29.69 -19.07
N CYS A 523 -8.20 29.88 -17.85
CA CYS A 523 -9.58 30.29 -17.60
C CYS A 523 -9.78 31.80 -17.44
N GLY A 524 -8.70 32.59 -17.38
CA GLY A 524 -8.76 34.03 -17.12
C GLY A 524 -9.21 34.40 -15.70
N ASP A 525 -8.98 33.53 -14.71
CA ASP A 525 -9.31 33.76 -13.29
C ASP A 525 -8.05 33.96 -12.44
N ASP A 526 -7.73 35.23 -12.17
CA ASP A 526 -6.57 35.63 -11.39
C ASP A 526 -6.58 35.09 -9.95
N ARG A 527 -7.73 34.66 -9.41
CA ARG A 527 -7.79 34.08 -8.06
C ARG A 527 -6.97 32.80 -7.96
N HIS A 528 -6.94 31.99 -9.03
CA HIS A 528 -6.14 30.77 -9.09
C HIS A 528 -4.65 31.07 -9.24
N VAL A 529 -4.30 32.07 -10.07
CA VAL A 529 -2.92 32.55 -10.21
C VAL A 529 -2.38 33.07 -8.87
N GLU A 530 -3.18 33.88 -8.16
CA GLU A 530 -2.77 34.43 -6.87
C GLU A 530 -2.69 33.34 -5.78
N ALA A 531 -3.60 32.35 -5.77
CA ALA A 531 -3.48 31.19 -4.89
C ALA A 531 -2.18 30.42 -5.11
N ALA A 532 -1.77 30.23 -6.38
CA ALA A 532 -0.49 29.63 -6.70
C ALA A 532 0.70 30.49 -6.25
N ARG A 533 0.63 31.82 -6.43
CA ARG A 533 1.66 32.78 -5.95
C ARG A 533 1.80 32.78 -4.43
N ARG A 534 0.70 32.70 -3.68
CA ARG A 534 0.74 32.59 -2.21
C ARG A 534 1.51 31.34 -1.77
N TYR A 535 1.19 30.18 -2.35
CA TYR A 535 1.90 28.95 -2.02
C TYR A 535 3.38 29.03 -2.43
N ALA A 536 3.70 29.57 -3.62
CA ALA A 536 5.08 29.72 -4.06
C ALA A 536 5.88 30.61 -3.09
N ARG A 537 5.33 31.76 -2.69
CA ARG A 537 5.94 32.64 -1.67
C ARG A 537 6.20 31.88 -0.37
N PHE A 538 5.20 31.17 0.14
CA PHE A 538 5.33 30.32 1.32
C PHE A 538 6.49 29.32 1.18
N ALA A 539 6.51 28.53 0.10
CA ALA A 539 7.52 27.49 -0.10
C ALA A 539 8.94 28.06 -0.24
N LEU A 540 9.08 29.23 -0.89
CA LEU A 540 10.37 29.91 -1.04
C LEU A 540 10.93 30.40 0.30
N THR A 541 10.08 30.80 1.27
CA THR A 541 10.55 31.12 2.63
C THR A 541 11.14 29.92 3.38
N ARG A 542 10.87 28.70 2.90
CA ARG A 542 11.37 27.44 3.48
C ARG A 542 12.62 26.91 2.77
N GLN A 543 13.18 27.67 1.82
CA GLN A 543 14.46 27.31 1.21
C GLN A 543 15.62 27.91 2.02
N LYS A 544 16.57 27.07 2.43
CA LYS A 544 17.82 27.49 3.06
C LYS A 544 18.77 28.09 2.02
N HIS A 545 19.75 28.86 2.49
CA HIS A 545 20.77 29.50 1.63
C HIS A 545 21.53 28.51 0.73
N ASN A 546 21.73 27.27 1.19
CA ASN A 546 22.37 26.19 0.42
C ASN A 546 21.44 25.55 -0.63
N GLY A 547 20.26 26.12 -0.89
CA GLY A 547 19.28 25.61 -1.85
C GLY A 547 18.34 24.53 -1.30
N TRP A 548 18.49 24.12 -0.04
CA TRP A 548 17.70 23.04 0.56
C TRP A 548 16.25 23.47 0.85
N PHE A 549 15.26 22.71 0.37
CA PHE A 549 13.86 22.90 0.74
C PHE A 549 13.51 22.08 1.99
N ASP A 550 13.10 22.77 3.06
CA ASP A 550 12.65 22.09 4.27
C ASP A 550 11.28 21.41 4.08
N GLN A 551 10.98 20.40 4.90
CA GLN A 551 9.71 19.66 4.86
C GLN A 551 9.38 19.01 3.50
N CYS A 552 10.38 18.80 2.65
CA CYS A 552 10.21 18.35 1.27
C CYS A 552 10.13 16.82 1.15
N CYS A 553 9.28 16.15 1.92
CA CYS A 553 9.12 14.69 1.85
C CYS A 553 7.71 14.22 2.18
N LEU A 554 7.34 13.06 1.62
CA LEU A 554 6.14 12.32 2.03
C LEU A 554 6.28 11.75 3.45
N THR A 555 7.39 11.05 3.75
CA THR A 555 7.50 10.24 4.99
C THR A 555 8.53 10.72 6.03
N ASP A 556 9.68 11.23 5.60
CA ASP A 556 10.80 11.60 6.48
C ASP A 556 11.40 12.92 6.01
N ALA A 557 10.99 14.01 6.64
CA ALA A 557 11.43 15.37 6.29
C ALA A 557 12.93 15.61 6.51
N ARG A 558 13.59 14.85 7.40
CA ARG A 558 15.03 15.01 7.65
C ARG A 558 15.89 14.36 6.57
N ARG A 559 15.34 13.37 5.88
CA ARG A 559 16.02 12.60 4.82
C ARG A 559 15.08 12.43 3.63
N PRO A 560 14.67 13.52 2.97
CA PRO A 560 13.71 13.48 1.88
C PRO A 560 14.16 12.55 0.76
N LEU A 561 13.20 12.04 -0.01
CA LEU A 561 13.50 11.38 -1.26
C LEU A 561 14.07 12.43 -2.22
N THR A 562 15.09 12.06 -2.99
CA THR A 562 15.58 12.91 -4.07
C THR A 562 14.46 13.26 -5.03
N HIS A 563 13.56 12.31 -5.27
CA HIS A 563 12.35 12.56 -6.06
C HIS A 563 11.43 13.66 -5.49
N THR A 564 11.28 13.78 -4.17
CA THR A 564 10.44 14.85 -3.59
C THR A 564 11.14 16.21 -3.61
N LEU A 565 12.46 16.24 -3.42
CA LEU A 565 13.26 17.45 -3.65
C LEU A 565 13.12 17.93 -5.09
N VAL A 566 13.19 17.02 -6.06
CA VAL A 566 13.03 17.36 -7.48
C VAL A 566 11.59 17.77 -7.81
N TYR A 567 10.56 17.26 -7.12
CA TYR A 567 9.20 17.82 -7.26
C TYR A 567 9.16 19.31 -6.91
N ALA A 568 9.77 19.71 -5.79
CA ALA A 568 9.86 21.12 -5.42
C ALA A 568 10.67 21.92 -6.44
N THR A 569 11.85 21.42 -6.83
CA THR A 569 12.73 22.09 -7.81
C THR A 569 12.05 22.27 -9.16
N ARG A 570 11.45 21.21 -9.74
CA ARG A 570 10.75 21.28 -11.01
C ARG A 570 9.50 22.16 -10.90
N GLY A 571 8.75 22.05 -9.81
CA GLY A 571 7.60 22.90 -9.54
C GLY A 571 7.96 24.38 -9.54
N ALA A 572 9.03 24.76 -8.82
CA ALA A 572 9.52 26.14 -8.79
C ALA A 572 10.02 26.62 -10.17
N LEU A 573 10.77 25.79 -10.90
CA LEU A 573 11.27 26.16 -12.22
C LEU A 573 10.11 26.44 -13.19
N GLU A 574 9.18 25.50 -13.31
CA GLU A 574 8.12 25.59 -14.32
C GLU A 574 7.08 26.65 -13.94
N PHE A 575 6.76 26.80 -12.64
CA PHE A 575 5.98 27.94 -12.14
C PHE A 575 6.67 29.27 -12.48
N GLY A 576 7.98 29.36 -12.22
CA GLY A 576 8.74 30.58 -12.45
C GLY A 576 8.86 30.92 -13.93
N LEU A 577 9.02 29.92 -14.80
CA LEU A 577 8.98 30.12 -16.25
C LEU A 577 7.60 30.57 -16.73
N LEU A 578 6.52 29.96 -16.23
CA LEU A 578 5.14 30.28 -16.61
C LEU A 578 4.74 31.72 -16.23
N LEU A 579 5.15 32.18 -15.04
CA LEU A 579 4.76 33.49 -14.50
C LEU A 579 5.88 34.54 -14.57
N ASN A 580 6.99 34.24 -15.24
CA ASN A 580 8.21 35.05 -15.27
C ASN A 580 8.71 35.47 -13.86
N ASP A 581 8.64 34.55 -12.90
CA ASP A 581 9.07 34.76 -11.51
C ASP A 581 10.54 34.40 -11.33
N GLY A 582 11.39 35.43 -11.34
CA GLY A 582 12.84 35.28 -11.19
C GLY A 582 13.27 34.66 -9.85
N ALA A 583 12.51 34.87 -8.77
CA ALA A 583 12.85 34.32 -7.45
C ALA A 583 12.61 32.79 -7.42
N ALA A 584 11.51 32.33 -8.01
CA ALA A 584 11.22 30.90 -8.15
C ALA A 584 12.24 30.20 -9.07
N ILE A 585 12.61 30.82 -10.20
CA ILE A 585 13.66 30.30 -11.10
C ILE A 585 14.98 30.20 -10.35
N ALA A 586 15.42 31.25 -9.67
CA ALA A 586 16.67 31.25 -8.92
C ALA A 586 16.70 30.20 -7.80
N ALA A 587 15.57 29.99 -7.11
CA ALA A 587 15.43 28.95 -6.11
C ALA A 587 15.54 27.54 -6.70
N ALA A 588 14.92 27.30 -7.85
CA ALA A 588 15.05 26.04 -8.56
C ALA A 588 16.50 25.81 -9.03
N THR A 589 17.15 26.81 -9.62
CA THR A 589 18.57 26.74 -10.03
C THR A 589 19.48 26.40 -8.85
N ARG A 590 19.32 27.04 -7.68
CA ARG A 590 20.12 26.72 -6.48
C ARG A 590 19.98 25.25 -6.05
N ALA A 591 18.75 24.75 -5.97
CA ALA A 591 18.51 23.35 -5.60
C ALA A 591 19.05 22.37 -6.65
N ALA A 592 18.91 22.69 -7.94
CA ALA A 592 19.41 21.87 -9.04
C ALA A 592 20.96 21.81 -9.06
N ARG A 593 21.64 22.94 -8.80
CA ARG A 593 23.11 22.98 -8.66
C ARG A 593 23.57 22.10 -7.49
N ALA A 594 22.96 22.23 -6.32
CA ALA A 594 23.32 21.42 -5.17
C ALA A 594 23.07 19.91 -5.40
N MET A 595 21.98 19.54 -6.06
CA MET A 595 21.76 18.14 -6.45
C MET A 595 22.73 17.66 -7.53
N THR A 596 23.18 18.54 -8.42
CA THR A 596 24.19 18.22 -9.44
C THR A 596 25.51 17.82 -8.78
N ASP A 597 25.92 18.52 -7.72
CA ASP A 597 27.13 18.21 -6.95
C ASP A 597 27.03 16.87 -6.20
N CYS A 598 25.82 16.33 -6.00
CA CYS A 598 25.59 15.03 -5.39
C CYS A 598 25.73 13.85 -6.37
N ILE A 599 25.85 14.12 -7.69
CA ILE A 599 25.92 13.10 -8.72
C ILE A 599 27.35 12.57 -8.78
N ARG A 600 27.49 11.27 -8.55
CA ARG A 600 28.79 10.60 -8.66
C ARG A 600 29.26 10.55 -10.12
N PRO A 601 30.58 10.37 -10.38
CA PRO A 601 31.10 10.26 -11.74
C PRO A 601 30.45 9.16 -12.59
N ASP A 602 29.99 8.07 -11.96
CA ASP A 602 29.27 6.98 -12.63
C ASP A 602 27.81 7.34 -12.96
N GLY A 603 27.30 8.49 -12.53
CA GLY A 603 25.91 8.92 -12.68
C GLY A 603 24.99 8.48 -11.53
N PHE A 604 25.53 7.84 -10.48
CA PHE A 604 24.74 7.50 -9.30
C PHE A 604 24.33 8.77 -8.54
N LEU A 605 23.02 8.94 -8.33
CA LEU A 605 22.46 9.93 -7.43
C LEU A 605 21.81 9.23 -6.22
N PRO A 606 22.21 9.54 -4.97
CA PRO A 606 21.60 8.95 -3.78
C PRO A 606 20.08 9.14 -3.78
N GLY A 607 19.34 8.13 -3.35
CA GLY A 607 17.88 8.16 -3.37
C GLY A 607 17.24 8.98 -2.25
N ARG A 608 18.03 9.33 -1.24
CA ARG A 608 17.70 10.28 -0.16
C ARG A 608 18.94 11.09 0.17
N LEU A 609 18.73 12.35 0.47
CA LEU A 609 19.76 13.32 0.87
C LEU A 609 19.38 13.89 2.24
N ASP A 610 20.36 14.41 2.99
CA ASP A 610 20.11 15.21 4.19
C ASP A 610 20.24 16.71 3.90
N GLU A 611 19.94 17.56 4.89
CA GLU A 611 19.92 19.01 4.75
C GLU A 611 21.26 19.67 4.35
N HIS A 612 22.36 18.90 4.43
CA HIS A 612 23.69 19.31 4.00
C HIS A 612 24.06 18.73 2.65
N TRP A 613 23.08 18.24 1.89
CA TRP A 613 23.26 17.58 0.59
C TRP A 613 24.14 16.32 0.66
N ARG A 614 24.18 15.63 1.80
CA ARG A 614 24.95 14.40 1.95
C ARG A 614 24.08 13.16 1.68
N PRO A 615 24.65 12.08 1.11
CA PRO A 615 23.92 10.83 0.90
C PRO A 615 23.36 10.26 2.21
N ALA A 616 22.03 10.14 2.32
CA ALA A 616 21.37 9.55 3.49
C ALA A 616 21.11 8.03 3.33
N VAL A 617 21.33 7.49 2.13
CA VAL A 617 21.12 6.08 1.78
C VAL A 617 22.15 5.60 0.74
N ARG A 618 22.30 4.28 0.61
CA ARG A 618 23.23 3.62 -0.34
C ARG A 618 22.57 3.09 -1.62
N TRP A 619 21.33 3.50 -1.89
CA TRP A 619 20.60 3.14 -3.12
C TRP A 619 20.24 4.41 -3.87
N CYS A 620 20.10 4.32 -5.19
CA CYS A 620 19.73 5.40 -6.11
C CYS A 620 18.22 5.42 -6.32
N CYS A 621 17.60 6.60 -6.35
CA CYS A 621 16.22 6.76 -6.82
C CYS A 621 16.25 7.02 -8.33
N LEU A 622 15.94 6.00 -9.14
CA LEU A 622 15.99 6.12 -10.60
C LEU A 622 14.95 7.13 -11.10
N THR A 623 13.77 7.13 -10.46
CA THR A 623 12.71 8.13 -10.69
C THR A 623 13.20 9.56 -10.48
N GLY A 624 13.80 9.84 -9.31
CA GLY A 624 14.33 11.18 -9.01
C GLY A 624 15.48 11.58 -9.92
N SER A 625 16.27 10.61 -10.40
CA SER A 625 17.38 10.84 -11.33
C SER A 625 16.88 11.33 -12.69
N MET A 626 15.87 10.66 -13.27
CA MET A 626 15.30 11.08 -14.56
C MET A 626 14.53 12.38 -14.44
N GLN A 627 13.83 12.57 -13.32
CA GLN A 627 13.16 13.83 -13.07
C GLN A 627 14.13 15.01 -12.95
N LEU A 628 15.31 14.80 -12.33
CA LEU A 628 16.35 15.81 -12.24
C LEU A 628 16.95 16.08 -13.63
N ALA A 629 17.21 15.04 -14.43
CA ALA A 629 17.72 15.20 -15.80
C ALA A 629 16.84 16.15 -16.64
N ILE A 630 15.50 16.06 -16.52
CA ILE A 630 14.57 17.01 -17.17
C ILE A 630 14.84 18.45 -16.75
N VAL A 631 14.97 18.70 -15.44
CA VAL A 631 15.26 20.04 -14.89
C VAL A 631 16.60 20.55 -15.40
N LEU A 632 17.61 19.69 -15.43
CA LEU A 632 18.96 20.05 -15.86
C LEU A 632 19.01 20.39 -17.36
N TRP A 633 18.31 19.65 -18.22
CA TRP A 633 18.20 20.00 -19.64
C TRP A 633 17.53 21.36 -19.85
N LYS A 634 16.45 21.65 -19.11
CA LYS A 634 15.77 22.95 -19.15
C LYS A 634 16.68 24.09 -18.68
N LEU A 635 17.42 23.88 -17.59
CA LEU A 635 18.36 24.88 -17.07
C LEU A 635 19.56 25.07 -18.00
N TYR A 636 20.06 24.00 -18.63
CA TYR A 636 21.12 24.11 -19.63
C TYR A 636 20.69 25.00 -20.79
N ARG A 637 19.50 24.80 -21.37
CA ARG A 637 19.02 25.65 -22.47
C ARG A 637 18.81 27.11 -22.07
N ARG A 638 18.62 27.38 -20.77
CA ARG A 638 18.43 28.74 -20.26
C ARG A 638 19.75 29.42 -19.91
N GLU A 639 20.65 28.73 -19.22
CA GLU A 639 21.88 29.29 -18.64
C GLU A 639 23.13 28.98 -19.48
N THR A 640 23.04 28.08 -20.45
CA THR A 640 24.16 27.55 -21.25
C THR A 640 25.32 26.99 -20.41
N ASP A 641 25.02 26.53 -19.19
CA ASP A 641 25.99 25.94 -18.27
C ASP A 641 26.15 24.43 -18.55
N ASP A 642 27.24 24.07 -19.22
CA ASP A 642 27.56 22.67 -19.59
C ASP A 642 27.61 21.72 -18.38
N ARG A 643 27.77 22.22 -17.14
CA ARG A 643 27.68 21.35 -15.96
C ARG A 643 26.32 20.69 -15.86
N PHE A 644 25.24 21.38 -16.21
CA PHE A 644 23.89 20.81 -16.22
C PHE A 644 23.72 19.78 -17.32
N ARG A 645 24.19 20.07 -18.55
CA ARG A 645 24.17 19.12 -19.67
C ARG A 645 24.92 17.83 -19.33
N ASN A 646 26.16 17.96 -18.88
CA ASN A 646 27.02 16.85 -18.49
C ASN A 646 26.38 16.02 -17.35
N ALA A 647 25.78 16.68 -16.37
CA ALA A 647 25.07 16.01 -15.29
C ALA A 647 23.82 15.26 -15.76
N ALA A 648 23.01 15.86 -16.62
CA ALA A 648 21.83 15.24 -17.21
C ALA A 648 22.19 14.00 -18.03
N GLN A 649 23.25 14.08 -18.83
CA GLN A 649 23.79 12.95 -19.60
C GLN A 649 24.25 11.80 -18.69
N ARG A 650 25.05 12.09 -17.65
CA ARG A 650 25.50 11.07 -16.69
C ARG A 650 24.34 10.36 -15.98
N LEU A 651 23.33 11.12 -15.53
CA LEU A 651 22.13 10.53 -14.92
C LEU A 651 21.43 9.60 -15.91
N THR A 652 21.22 10.08 -17.14
CA THR A 652 20.53 9.34 -18.21
C THR A 652 21.26 8.03 -18.51
N GLU A 653 22.56 8.08 -18.81
CA GLU A 653 23.37 6.88 -19.07
C GLU A 653 23.36 5.88 -17.90
N TYR A 654 23.43 6.37 -16.66
CA TYR A 654 23.33 5.51 -15.48
C TYR A 654 21.99 4.76 -15.42
N VAL A 655 20.89 5.44 -15.76
CA VAL A 655 19.56 4.84 -15.78
C VAL A 655 19.38 3.90 -16.97
N LEU A 656 19.83 4.25 -18.17
CA LEU A 656 19.70 3.41 -19.37
C LEU A 656 20.36 2.04 -19.19
N ARG A 657 21.56 2.00 -18.60
CA ARG A 657 22.26 0.73 -18.25
C ARG A 657 21.48 -0.18 -17.27
N ARG A 658 20.37 0.30 -16.72
CA ARG A 658 19.52 -0.38 -15.70
C ARG A 658 18.05 -0.45 -16.11
N HIS A 659 17.71 -0.02 -17.33
CA HIS A 659 16.35 -0.03 -17.86
C HIS A 659 16.15 -1.26 -18.74
N ASP A 660 15.56 -2.32 -18.19
CA ASP A 660 15.46 -3.61 -18.86
C ASP A 660 14.50 -3.58 -20.06
N ILE A 661 15.04 -3.32 -21.25
CA ILE A 661 14.31 -3.31 -22.54
C ILE A 661 14.22 -4.69 -23.21
N ALA A 662 14.86 -5.72 -22.67
CA ALA A 662 14.94 -7.05 -23.27
C ALA A 662 14.22 -8.15 -22.46
N SER A 663 13.56 -7.78 -21.36
CA SER A 663 12.87 -8.73 -20.47
C SER A 663 11.86 -9.59 -21.22
N ALA A 664 11.86 -10.90 -20.94
CA ALA A 664 10.81 -11.80 -21.43
C ALA A 664 9.47 -11.61 -20.70
N ASP A 665 9.45 -10.86 -19.59
CA ASP A 665 8.24 -10.47 -18.87
C ASP A 665 7.72 -9.14 -19.44
N PRO A 666 6.58 -9.13 -20.17
CA PRO A 666 6.06 -7.90 -20.78
C PRO A 666 5.64 -6.84 -19.76
N THR A 667 5.43 -7.24 -18.50
CA THR A 667 5.12 -6.30 -17.40
C THR A 667 6.38 -5.61 -16.85
N ILE A 668 7.57 -6.09 -17.22
CA ILE A 668 8.87 -5.52 -16.83
C ILE A 668 9.58 -4.87 -18.02
N ARG A 669 9.51 -5.50 -19.20
CA ARG A 669 10.20 -5.03 -20.42
C ARG A 669 9.85 -3.58 -20.71
N GLY A 670 10.85 -2.70 -20.79
CA GLY A 670 10.65 -1.29 -21.06
C GLY A 670 10.12 -0.48 -19.88
N GLY A 671 9.87 -1.09 -18.72
CA GLY A 671 9.48 -0.37 -17.52
C GLY A 671 10.67 0.01 -16.64
N LEU A 672 10.63 1.19 -16.02
CA LEU A 672 11.68 1.64 -15.10
C LEU A 672 11.37 1.31 -13.64
N TYR A 673 12.36 0.74 -12.94
CA TYR A 673 12.29 0.47 -11.51
C TYR A 673 12.30 1.76 -10.67
N GLY A 674 11.72 1.72 -9.47
CA GLY A 674 11.78 2.87 -8.55
C GLY A 674 13.19 3.22 -8.05
N SER A 675 14.00 2.20 -7.77
CA SER A 675 15.34 2.39 -7.20
C SER A 675 16.36 1.39 -7.71
N TRP A 676 17.64 1.74 -7.54
CA TRP A 676 18.75 0.85 -7.80
C TRP A 676 19.71 0.71 -6.60
N PRO A 677 20.12 -0.51 -6.21
CA PRO A 677 19.58 -1.79 -6.66
C PRO A 677 18.07 -1.88 -6.46
N ILE A 678 17.38 -2.74 -7.21
CA ILE A 678 15.90 -2.81 -7.23
C ILE A 678 15.23 -3.05 -5.86
N HIS A 679 15.98 -3.44 -4.83
CA HIS A 679 15.51 -3.59 -3.46
C HIS A 679 15.68 -2.32 -2.61
N GLY A 680 16.08 -1.20 -3.22
CA GLY A 680 16.21 0.10 -2.57
C GLY A 680 14.89 0.59 -2.00
N GLY A 681 14.96 1.59 -1.13
CA GLY A 681 13.82 2.04 -0.31
C GLY A 681 12.71 2.78 -1.05
N TYR A 682 12.73 2.84 -2.38
CA TYR A 682 11.71 3.47 -3.21
C TYR A 682 11.25 2.52 -4.32
N GLY A 683 9.95 2.18 -4.35
CA GLY A 683 9.40 1.19 -5.27
C GLY A 683 10.14 -0.14 -5.24
N SER A 684 10.41 -0.68 -4.05
CA SER A 684 11.23 -1.88 -3.88
C SER A 684 10.65 -3.07 -4.65
N PHE A 685 11.38 -3.56 -5.65
CA PHE A 685 10.99 -4.62 -6.59
C PHE A 685 9.79 -4.27 -7.48
N GLU A 686 9.59 -2.99 -7.74
CA GLU A 686 8.47 -2.49 -8.54
C GLU A 686 9.01 -1.65 -9.71
N VAL A 687 8.51 -1.98 -10.90
CA VAL A 687 8.49 -1.05 -12.03
C VAL A 687 7.34 -0.09 -11.80
N LEU A 688 7.56 1.21 -11.97
CA LEU A 688 6.59 2.26 -11.65
C LEU A 688 6.24 3.04 -12.92
N ASN A 689 4.96 3.35 -13.13
CA ASN A 689 4.56 4.12 -14.31
C ASN A 689 5.17 5.53 -14.33
N TRP A 690 5.31 6.17 -13.17
CA TRP A 690 5.90 7.50 -13.06
C TRP A 690 7.42 7.48 -13.19
N ALA A 691 8.10 6.41 -12.79
CA ALA A 691 9.52 6.24 -13.12
C ALA A 691 9.69 6.15 -14.64
N THR A 692 8.85 5.35 -15.29
CA THR A 692 8.88 5.12 -16.73
C THR A 692 8.54 6.39 -17.53
N LYS A 693 7.53 7.16 -17.12
CA LYS A 693 7.21 8.44 -17.78
C LYS A 693 8.33 9.46 -17.63
N PHE A 694 8.99 9.56 -16.47
CA PHE A 694 10.08 10.54 -16.32
C PHE A 694 11.30 10.16 -17.15
N LEU A 695 11.52 8.86 -17.39
CA LEU A 695 12.50 8.43 -18.38
C LEU A 695 12.13 8.90 -19.79
N VAL A 696 10.87 8.71 -20.21
CA VAL A 696 10.38 9.21 -21.51
C VAL A 696 10.57 10.72 -21.62
N ASP A 697 10.08 11.49 -20.62
CA ASP A 697 10.26 12.94 -20.58
C ASP A 697 11.75 13.33 -20.71
N ALA A 698 12.64 12.69 -19.96
CA ALA A 698 14.08 13.02 -19.97
C ALA A 698 14.75 12.72 -21.31
N LEU A 699 14.34 11.64 -21.98
CA LEU A 699 14.86 11.26 -23.30
C LEU A 699 14.37 12.20 -24.40
N LEU A 700 13.10 12.63 -24.35
CA LEU A 700 12.57 13.64 -25.26
C LEU A 700 13.27 15.01 -25.07
N GLU A 701 13.57 15.37 -23.82
CA GLU A 701 14.34 16.59 -23.50
C GLU A 701 15.77 16.53 -24.02
N ALA A 702 16.43 15.37 -23.95
CA ALA A 702 17.77 15.15 -24.49
C ALA A 702 17.80 15.16 -26.03
N GLU A 703 16.74 14.67 -26.70
CA GLU A 703 16.65 14.71 -28.16
C GLU A 703 16.46 16.14 -28.68
N ALA A 704 15.72 16.99 -27.96
CA ALA A 704 15.54 18.39 -28.31
C ALA A 704 16.87 19.19 -28.34
N ASP A 705 17.87 18.80 -27.54
CA ASP A 705 19.24 19.36 -27.60
C ASP A 705 19.94 18.96 -28.91
N ARG A 706 19.82 17.69 -29.31
CA ARG A 706 20.51 17.14 -30.48
C ARG A 706 19.95 17.65 -31.82
N ALA A 707 18.71 18.10 -31.84
CA ALA A 707 18.08 18.68 -33.03
C ALA A 707 18.29 20.20 -33.16
N GLY A 708 18.86 20.85 -32.13
CA GLY A 708 19.10 22.29 -32.07
C GLY A 708 20.55 22.73 -32.25
N GLY A 709 21.46 21.79 -32.53
CA GLY A 709 22.84 22.03 -32.96
C GLY A 709 23.08 21.39 -34.31
#